data_AF-A0A0M8W9T8-F1
#
_entry.id   AF-A0A0M8W9T8-F1
#
_cell.length_a   1.000
_cell.length_b   1.000
_cell.length_c   1.000
_cell.angle_alpha   90.00
_cell.angle_beta   90.00
_cell.angle_gamma   90.00
#
_symmetry.space_group_name_H-M   'P 1'
#
loop_
_entity.id
_entity.type
_entity.pdbx_description
1 polymer ?
#
loop_
_entity_poly.entity_id
_entity_poly.type
_entity_poly.pdbx_seq_one_letter_code
_entity_poly.pdbx_strand_id
1 'polypeptide(L)'
;MQAGFAAVAVVLASLAASAPASAAEDYTQNVTSVSTSEARINFTPTTPALYVDVHYLITNTPQQNFRMTNNAGTWQKTVGSLSAGTVVEYWFTYEKSGPQYDTPHFTYTHGTTQAPVATPTFSPPGGAYTSAQTVTISTATSGATIRYTVDGSTPTASSPLYSGPISVPSSRTVNAVAFKSGLANSSVGSATYTIGTQQGCVQSNTPNFGPNTRIFDPGMSAASIQTQLDADFTMQKDTLTAQMAPRRVAHLFKPGTYNIHDDVGYYTSVAGLGRNPGDVVINGDITVDAFNESDKGVALQNFWRSAENMAVNPSNGTNRWAVAQAAPFRRMDVRGNLALYPASYGFASGGYTADTRVSGQTASVSQQQWYTRDSNYGSWNGGVWNMVFSGTPGAPATTFPNPPTTNLATTPVSRDVPYLYFENGAYRVFLPSLRTNASGASWINGGTPGTSLPMSQFYVVKSGDTASTINAALAQGCNLFFTPGIYNVNQTLQITRPNTVVLGIGYATIVPVNGVNAMQVADVDGVRIKGILFDAGTTRSNALLTVGPSGSSASHASNPTTLQDVFFRVGGAIAGKATNSLVVNSHNTIIDHTWAWRADHGNAGTWGWTEAVGDTGVVVNGNNVLATGLFVEHYQKYQVMWNGQGGRTIFFQNEMPYDVPNQATWMAPNGLAGYAAYKVGDNVTSHEAWGLGSYCFFNVNPSVRAHHAFEVPNQSGVRLHNLLTVSLNYQGTITHVVNEVGAVTPPGTVPVNVVSYP
;
A
#
# COMPACT_ATOMS: atom_id res chain seq x y z
N MET A 1 -23.70 100.11 -19.32
CA MET A 1 -24.02 99.39 -20.57
C MET A 1 -23.92 97.89 -20.30
N GLN A 2 -24.87 97.13 -20.88
CA GLN A 2 -24.98 95.65 -20.99
C GLN A 2 -23.65 94.90 -21.15
N ALA A 3 -23.48 93.58 -20.99
CA ALA A 3 -24.20 92.43 -20.41
C ALA A 3 -23.33 91.18 -20.74
N GLY A 4 -23.45 90.09 -19.97
CA GLY A 4 -23.57 88.73 -20.55
C GLY A 4 -22.35 87.79 -20.69
N PHE A 5 -22.47 86.64 -20.01
CA PHE A 5 -22.24 85.24 -20.44
C PHE A 5 -20.83 84.59 -20.56
N ALA A 6 -20.62 83.60 -19.68
CA ALA A 6 -20.24 82.17 -19.87
C ALA A 6 -19.01 81.76 -20.72
N ALA A 7 -18.11 80.95 -20.12
CA ALA A 7 -17.83 79.56 -20.55
C ALA A 7 -16.72 78.90 -19.69
N VAL A 8 -16.94 77.62 -19.37
CA VAL A 8 -16.05 76.65 -18.73
C VAL A 8 -15.16 75.99 -19.79
N ALA A 9 -13.85 75.77 -19.52
CA ALA A 9 -13.07 74.68 -20.14
C ALA A 9 -11.71 74.44 -19.43
N VAL A 10 -11.68 73.38 -18.61
CA VAL A 10 -10.64 72.33 -18.43
C VAL A 10 -9.16 72.65 -18.75
N VAL A 11 -8.31 72.51 -17.72
CA VAL A 11 -6.84 72.44 -17.84
C VAL A 11 -6.40 71.04 -18.30
N LEU A 12 -5.60 70.99 -19.38
CA LEU A 12 -4.91 69.79 -19.86
C LEU A 12 -3.72 69.41 -18.96
N ALA A 13 -3.62 68.12 -18.60
CA ALA A 13 -2.36 67.49 -18.23
C ALA A 13 -2.34 65.99 -18.60
N SER A 14 -1.33 65.63 -19.38
CA SER A 14 -0.75 64.28 -19.61
C SER A 14 -1.64 63.11 -20.06
N LEU A 15 -1.45 62.71 -21.33
CA LEU A 15 -1.86 61.42 -21.90
C LEU A 15 -1.11 60.26 -21.19
N ALA A 16 -1.80 59.60 -20.27
CA ALA A 16 -1.44 58.25 -19.82
C ALA A 16 -2.02 57.24 -20.81
N ALA A 17 -1.16 56.39 -21.36
CA ALA A 17 -1.55 55.23 -22.13
C ALA A 17 -2.39 54.29 -21.24
N SER A 18 -3.62 54.00 -21.66
CA SER A 18 -4.48 53.01 -21.02
C SER A 18 -3.85 51.62 -21.13
N ALA A 19 -3.55 51.02 -19.99
CA ALA A 19 -3.13 49.63 -19.86
C ALA A 19 -4.21 48.67 -20.40
N PRO A 20 -3.85 47.47 -20.90
CA PRO A 20 -4.82 46.42 -21.19
C PRO A 20 -5.56 46.03 -19.91
N ALA A 21 -6.88 45.91 -20.01
CA ALA A 21 -7.77 45.56 -18.91
C ALA A 21 -7.36 44.22 -18.27
N SER A 22 -7.14 44.24 -16.96
CA SER A 22 -6.94 43.07 -16.11
C SER A 22 -8.23 42.24 -16.01
N ALA A 23 -8.12 40.92 -16.06
CA ALA A 23 -9.18 40.00 -15.62
C ALA A 23 -8.69 39.20 -14.39
N ALA A 24 -9.44 38.94 -13.33
CA ALA A 24 -10.62 39.57 -12.72
C ALA A 24 -10.75 38.95 -11.30
N GLU A 25 -10.96 39.74 -10.25
CA GLU A 25 -11.40 39.27 -8.90
C GLU A 25 -12.94 39.05 -8.85
N ASP A 26 -13.59 39.04 -10.02
CA ASP A 26 -15.02 39.36 -10.14
C ASP A 26 -15.92 38.19 -10.53
N TYR A 27 -15.36 37.05 -10.93
CA TYR A 27 -16.13 35.87 -11.33
C TYR A 27 -15.31 34.59 -11.33
N THR A 28 -16.01 33.45 -11.35
CA THR A 28 -15.46 32.15 -11.74
C THR A 28 -16.21 31.65 -12.97
N GLN A 29 -15.54 30.90 -13.85
CA GLN A 29 -16.18 30.29 -15.02
C GLN A 29 -15.61 28.91 -15.28
N ASN A 30 -16.42 28.01 -15.83
CA ASN A 30 -15.96 26.71 -16.33
C ASN A 30 -16.88 26.18 -17.44
N VAL A 31 -16.40 25.17 -18.17
CA VAL A 31 -17.22 24.39 -19.12
C VAL A 31 -17.22 22.93 -18.68
N THR A 32 -18.41 22.34 -18.53
CA THR A 32 -18.59 20.93 -18.18
C THR A 32 -19.20 20.17 -19.35
N SER A 33 -18.62 19.03 -19.74
CA SER A 33 -19.24 18.12 -20.71
C SER A 33 -20.56 17.58 -20.12
N VAL A 34 -21.67 17.75 -20.83
CA VAL A 34 -22.99 17.25 -20.42
C VAL A 34 -23.30 15.92 -21.10
N SER A 35 -22.86 15.76 -22.34
CA SER A 35 -22.98 14.54 -23.13
C SER A 35 -21.82 14.45 -24.13
N THR A 36 -21.90 13.51 -25.09
CA THR A 36 -20.97 13.41 -26.23
C THR A 36 -21.19 14.47 -27.30
N SER A 37 -22.23 15.29 -27.19
CA SER A 37 -22.57 16.34 -28.16
C SER A 37 -22.91 17.69 -27.54
N GLU A 38 -22.83 17.81 -26.21
CA GLU A 38 -23.20 19.00 -25.46
C GLU A 38 -22.19 19.32 -24.36
N ALA A 39 -21.95 20.61 -24.17
CA ALA A 39 -21.19 21.15 -23.07
C ALA A 39 -21.92 22.35 -22.46
N ARG A 40 -21.85 22.51 -21.14
CA ARG A 40 -22.48 23.61 -20.41
C ARG A 40 -21.42 24.59 -19.95
N ILE A 41 -21.55 25.83 -20.42
CA ILE A 41 -20.76 26.98 -20.01
C ILE A 41 -21.41 27.57 -18.76
N ASN A 42 -20.62 27.73 -17.69
CA ASN A 42 -21.03 28.28 -16.40
C ASN A 42 -20.23 29.55 -16.10
N PHE A 43 -20.90 30.56 -15.55
CA PHE A 43 -20.30 31.81 -15.09
C PHE A 43 -20.93 32.23 -13.75
N THR A 44 -20.11 32.43 -12.73
CA THR A 44 -20.56 32.79 -11.38
C THR A 44 -19.85 34.08 -10.96
N PRO A 45 -20.53 35.24 -11.01
CA PRO A 45 -19.93 36.50 -10.58
C PRO A 45 -19.81 36.53 -9.05
N THR A 46 -18.79 37.20 -8.52
CA THR A 46 -18.58 37.38 -7.08
C THR A 46 -19.54 38.42 -6.49
N THR A 47 -20.00 39.37 -7.31
CA THR A 47 -21.11 40.29 -7.02
C THR A 47 -22.32 39.86 -7.85
N PRO A 48 -23.54 39.73 -7.28
CA PRO A 48 -24.72 39.34 -8.05
C PRO A 48 -24.93 40.23 -9.27
N ALA A 49 -24.88 39.64 -10.46
CA ALA A 49 -25.14 40.31 -11.73
C ALA A 49 -26.65 40.34 -12.02
N LEU A 50 -27.15 41.42 -12.60
CA LEU A 50 -28.50 41.51 -13.17
C LEU A 50 -28.63 40.63 -14.41
N TYR A 51 -27.55 40.49 -15.18
CA TYR A 51 -27.46 39.60 -16.32
C TYR A 51 -26.05 39.24 -16.71
N VAL A 52 -25.93 38.12 -17.42
CA VAL A 52 -24.72 37.68 -18.11
C VAL A 52 -25.10 37.23 -19.51
N ASP A 53 -24.40 37.77 -20.51
CA ASP A 53 -24.40 37.29 -21.88
C ASP A 53 -23.16 36.45 -22.12
N VAL A 54 -23.30 35.31 -22.80
CA VAL A 54 -22.18 34.53 -23.32
C VAL A 54 -22.10 34.70 -24.82
N HIS A 55 -20.88 34.91 -25.29
CA HIS A 55 -20.51 34.94 -26.69
C HIS A 55 -19.66 33.71 -26.95
N TYR A 56 -19.94 32.96 -28.01
CA TYR A 56 -19.09 31.82 -28.36
C TYR A 56 -18.99 31.59 -29.86
N LEU A 57 -17.84 31.07 -30.30
CA LEU A 57 -17.62 30.51 -31.63
C LEU A 57 -17.43 29.01 -31.53
N ILE A 58 -18.02 28.31 -32.48
CA ILE A 58 -17.67 26.94 -32.82
C ILE A 58 -16.97 27.01 -34.17
N THR A 59 -15.90 26.24 -34.38
CA THR A 59 -15.16 26.23 -35.65
C THR A 59 -16.14 26.13 -36.84
N ASN A 60 -16.02 27.04 -37.82
CA ASN A 60 -16.89 27.18 -39.00
C ASN A 60 -18.33 27.65 -38.75
N THR A 61 -18.66 28.16 -37.57
CA THR A 61 -19.96 28.78 -37.26
C THR A 61 -19.77 30.26 -36.90
N PRO A 62 -20.64 31.18 -37.37
CA PRO A 62 -20.62 32.56 -36.93
C PRO A 62 -20.79 32.69 -35.41
N GLN A 63 -20.19 33.73 -34.82
CA GLN A 63 -20.31 34.02 -33.39
C GLN A 63 -21.78 33.99 -32.95
N GLN A 64 -22.02 33.29 -31.85
CA GLN A 64 -23.32 33.18 -31.20
C GLN A 64 -23.33 34.03 -29.94
N ASN A 65 -24.44 34.74 -29.68
CA ASN A 65 -24.60 35.60 -28.51
C ASN A 65 -25.88 35.22 -27.78
N PHE A 66 -25.79 34.90 -26.49
CA PHE A 66 -26.94 34.44 -25.71
C PHE A 66 -26.96 35.02 -24.32
N ARG A 67 -28.13 35.52 -23.90
CA ARG A 67 -28.46 35.75 -22.49
C ARG A 67 -28.46 34.42 -21.76
N MET A 68 -27.62 34.30 -20.74
CA MET A 68 -27.51 33.08 -19.93
C MET A 68 -28.69 32.96 -18.96
N THR A 69 -28.96 31.74 -18.48
CA THR A 69 -29.98 31.48 -17.47
C THR A 69 -29.37 31.47 -16.08
N ASN A 70 -29.88 32.28 -15.15
CA ASN A 70 -29.42 32.28 -13.76
C ASN A 70 -30.00 31.07 -13.00
N ASN A 71 -29.13 30.23 -12.47
CA ASN A 71 -29.45 29.11 -11.61
C ASN A 71 -28.69 29.26 -10.28
N ALA A 72 -29.39 29.79 -9.27
CA ALA A 72 -28.86 30.01 -7.92
C ALA A 72 -27.53 30.81 -7.87
N GLY A 73 -27.42 31.88 -8.67
CA GLY A 73 -26.23 32.74 -8.71
C GLY A 73 -25.18 32.31 -9.73
N THR A 74 -25.37 31.17 -10.40
CA THR A 74 -24.54 30.73 -11.52
C THR A 74 -25.32 30.86 -12.82
N TRP A 75 -24.77 31.62 -13.77
CA TRP A 75 -25.32 31.83 -15.10
C TRP A 75 -24.87 30.70 -16.02
N GLN A 76 -25.83 30.06 -16.70
CA GLN A 76 -25.59 28.82 -17.45
C GLN A 76 -26.09 28.93 -18.89
N LYS A 77 -25.32 28.34 -19.82
CA LYS A 77 -25.72 28.10 -21.21
C LYS A 77 -25.19 26.77 -21.69
N THR A 78 -26.08 25.89 -22.14
CA THR A 78 -25.70 24.66 -22.86
C THR A 78 -25.45 24.98 -24.33
N VAL A 79 -24.31 24.52 -24.82
CA VAL A 79 -23.90 24.54 -26.23
C VAL A 79 -23.98 23.11 -26.74
N GLY A 80 -24.71 22.90 -27.84
CA GLY A 80 -24.91 21.59 -28.47
C GLY A 80 -24.23 21.47 -29.83
N SER A 81 -24.45 20.33 -30.49
CA SER A 81 -23.86 19.98 -31.80
C SER A 81 -22.32 19.91 -31.79
N LEU A 82 -21.75 19.52 -30.65
CA LEU A 82 -20.30 19.33 -30.52
C LEU A 82 -19.91 17.91 -30.97
N SER A 83 -18.74 17.78 -31.57
CA SER A 83 -18.08 16.49 -31.78
C SER A 83 -16.75 16.46 -31.03
N ALA A 84 -16.21 15.27 -30.75
CA ALA A 84 -14.90 15.16 -30.12
C ALA A 84 -13.84 15.92 -30.94
N GLY A 85 -13.05 16.77 -30.28
CA GLY A 85 -12.10 17.69 -30.90
C GLY A 85 -12.66 19.06 -31.28
N THR A 86 -13.97 19.31 -31.14
CA THR A 86 -14.54 20.64 -31.41
C THR A 86 -14.00 21.66 -30.40
N VAL A 87 -13.45 22.76 -30.90
CA VAL A 87 -13.02 23.90 -30.08
C VAL A 87 -14.17 24.92 -30.01
N VAL A 88 -14.59 25.20 -28.78
CA VAL A 88 -15.52 26.28 -28.43
C VAL A 88 -14.70 27.42 -27.84
N GLU A 89 -14.57 28.51 -28.57
CA GLU A 89 -14.04 29.78 -28.04
C GLU A 89 -15.20 30.57 -27.44
N TYR A 90 -15.07 31.09 -26.22
CA TYR A 90 -16.16 31.78 -25.53
C TYR A 90 -15.68 32.91 -24.62
N TRP A 91 -16.51 33.92 -24.44
CA TRP A 91 -16.33 35.02 -23.49
C TRP A 91 -17.71 35.50 -23.03
N PHE A 92 -17.71 36.45 -22.10
CA PHE A 92 -18.91 36.95 -21.44
C PHE A 92 -18.93 38.47 -21.41
N THR A 93 -20.13 39.05 -21.54
CA THR A 93 -20.47 40.38 -21.04
C THR A 93 -21.31 40.21 -19.78
N TYR A 94 -20.91 40.79 -18.65
CA TYR A 94 -21.68 40.71 -17.40
C TYR A 94 -21.89 42.08 -16.77
N GLU A 95 -23.03 42.26 -16.12
CA GLU A 95 -23.31 43.44 -15.31
C GLU A 95 -22.69 43.29 -13.91
N LYS A 96 -22.12 44.38 -13.39
CA LYS A 96 -21.62 44.46 -12.01
C LYS A 96 -21.85 45.85 -11.44
N SER A 97 -22.82 45.97 -10.53
CA SER A 97 -23.12 47.21 -9.80
C SER A 97 -23.42 48.43 -10.70
N GLY A 98 -24.07 48.19 -11.84
CA GLY A 98 -24.48 49.15 -12.86
C GLY A 98 -23.80 48.90 -14.21
N PRO A 99 -22.47 49.10 -14.33
CA PRO A 99 -21.75 48.94 -15.60
C PRO A 99 -21.68 47.49 -16.10
N GLN A 100 -21.41 47.34 -17.41
CA GLN A 100 -21.11 46.06 -18.04
C GLN A 100 -19.62 45.90 -18.31
N TYR A 101 -19.13 44.67 -18.18
CA TYR A 101 -17.74 44.31 -18.39
C TYR A 101 -17.64 43.11 -19.32
N ASP A 102 -16.70 43.19 -20.27
CA ASP A 102 -16.34 42.06 -21.11
C ASP A 102 -15.17 41.29 -20.50
N THR A 103 -15.21 39.98 -20.64
CA THR A 103 -14.13 39.08 -20.22
C THR A 103 -13.19 38.77 -21.38
N PRO A 104 -11.95 38.33 -21.10
CA PRO A 104 -11.09 37.74 -22.12
C PRO A 104 -11.72 36.49 -22.74
N HIS A 105 -11.22 36.10 -23.91
CA HIS A 105 -11.63 34.88 -24.57
C HIS A 105 -11.04 33.65 -23.88
N PHE A 106 -11.86 32.61 -23.77
CA PHE A 106 -11.55 31.30 -23.24
C PHE A 106 -11.75 30.24 -24.32
N THR A 107 -11.13 29.08 -24.17
CA THR A 107 -11.33 27.96 -25.10
C THR A 107 -11.65 26.67 -24.35
N TYR A 108 -12.53 25.87 -24.93
CA TYR A 108 -12.89 24.53 -24.46
C TYR A 108 -12.83 23.57 -25.64
N THR A 109 -12.11 22.45 -25.51
CA THR A 109 -12.11 21.38 -26.53
C THR A 109 -12.96 20.22 -26.05
N HIS A 110 -13.99 19.87 -26.82
CA HIS A 110 -14.93 18.81 -26.45
C HIS A 110 -14.29 17.42 -26.62
N GLY A 111 -14.47 16.50 -25.65
CA GLY A 111 -14.15 15.08 -25.82
C GLY A 111 -12.66 14.65 -25.74
N THR A 112 -11.72 15.49 -25.31
CA THR A 112 -10.32 15.07 -25.07
C THR A 112 -9.97 15.06 -23.58
N THR A 113 -9.55 13.91 -23.03
CA THR A 113 -8.93 13.83 -21.69
C THR A 113 -7.52 14.41 -21.74
N GLN A 114 -7.36 15.66 -21.32
CA GLN A 114 -6.05 16.29 -21.23
C GLN A 114 -5.23 15.64 -20.10
N ALA A 115 -4.00 15.22 -20.38
CA ALA A 115 -3.08 14.77 -19.33
C ALA A 115 -2.85 15.93 -18.32
N PRO A 116 -2.86 15.69 -17.00
CA PRO A 116 -2.61 16.72 -16.02
C PRO A 116 -1.12 17.07 -15.90
N VAL A 117 -0.83 18.32 -15.54
CA VAL A 117 0.51 18.77 -15.12
C VAL A 117 0.92 18.02 -13.85
N ALA A 118 2.20 17.68 -13.73
CA ALA A 118 2.72 17.01 -12.54
C ALA A 118 2.60 17.90 -11.29
N THR A 119 2.14 17.31 -10.19
CA THR A 119 1.98 17.97 -8.89
C THR A 119 3.30 18.58 -8.41
N PRO A 120 3.30 19.84 -7.92
CA PRO A 120 4.49 20.45 -7.34
C PRO A 120 5.05 19.67 -6.13
N THR A 121 6.38 19.63 -6.03
CA THR A 121 7.13 19.05 -4.91
C THR A 121 7.96 20.12 -4.21
N PHE A 122 8.29 19.91 -2.92
CA PHE A 122 8.94 20.89 -2.05
C PHE A 122 10.30 20.37 -1.56
N SER A 123 11.31 21.24 -1.53
CA SER A 123 12.65 20.94 -1.00
C SER A 123 13.16 22.11 -0.14
N PRO A 124 13.43 21.92 1.17
CA PRO A 124 13.26 20.66 1.89
C PRO A 124 11.77 20.29 2.02
N PRO A 125 11.43 19.00 2.19
CA PRO A 125 10.04 18.56 2.29
C PRO A 125 9.35 19.19 3.52
N GLY A 126 8.02 19.14 3.57
CA GLY A 126 7.29 19.50 4.79
C GLY A 126 7.78 18.67 5.97
N GLY A 127 7.92 19.30 7.13
CA GLY A 127 8.51 18.68 8.30
C GLY A 127 8.78 19.68 9.42
N ALA A 128 9.39 19.19 10.47
CA ALA A 128 9.73 20.02 11.61
C ALA A 128 11.22 20.39 11.59
N TYR A 129 11.50 21.66 11.89
CA TYR A 129 12.82 22.26 11.81
C TYR A 129 13.07 23.14 13.03
N THR A 130 14.32 23.16 13.50
CA THR A 130 14.72 24.01 14.64
C THR A 130 14.97 25.46 14.23
N SER A 131 15.08 25.72 12.93
CA SER A 131 15.33 27.06 12.36
C SER A 131 14.49 27.27 11.11
N ALA A 132 14.35 28.55 10.71
CA ALA A 132 13.71 28.96 9.46
C ALA A 132 14.18 28.13 8.26
N GLN A 133 13.26 27.77 7.38
CA GLN A 133 13.55 27.03 6.16
C GLN A 133 13.48 27.92 4.92
N THR A 134 14.24 27.55 3.90
CA THR A 134 14.15 28.13 2.56
C THR A 134 13.70 27.04 1.60
N VAL A 135 12.50 27.19 1.03
CA VAL A 135 11.78 26.13 0.33
C VAL A 135 11.79 26.38 -1.17
N THR A 136 12.37 25.43 -1.91
CA THR A 136 12.29 25.35 -3.37
C THR A 136 11.07 24.53 -3.79
N ILE A 137 10.33 24.99 -4.79
CA ILE A 137 9.18 24.27 -5.36
C ILE A 137 9.52 23.86 -6.79
N SER A 138 9.24 22.62 -7.18
CA SER A 138 9.52 22.12 -8.53
C SER A 138 8.36 21.28 -9.08
N THR A 139 8.29 21.11 -10.39
CA THR A 139 7.35 20.19 -11.06
C THR A 139 8.08 19.43 -12.15
N ALA A 140 7.73 18.16 -12.36
CA ALA A 140 8.31 17.35 -13.42
C ALA A 140 7.87 17.77 -14.83
N THR A 141 6.77 18.53 -14.95
CA THR A 141 6.30 19.03 -16.26
C THR A 141 7.11 20.25 -16.69
N SER A 142 8.08 20.03 -17.58
CA SER A 142 8.91 21.10 -18.15
C SER A 142 8.05 22.23 -18.76
N GLY A 143 8.40 23.47 -18.43
CA GLY A 143 7.72 24.69 -18.90
C GLY A 143 6.37 24.98 -18.22
N ALA A 144 5.98 24.25 -17.17
CA ALA A 144 4.81 24.60 -16.38
C ALA A 144 5.08 25.76 -15.41
N THR A 145 4.10 26.64 -15.22
CA THR A 145 4.15 27.73 -14.24
C THR A 145 3.59 27.27 -12.90
N ILE A 146 4.33 27.47 -11.82
CA ILE A 146 3.91 27.11 -10.46
C ILE A 146 3.36 28.34 -9.74
N ARG A 147 2.21 28.20 -9.08
CA ARG A 147 1.58 29.20 -8.21
C ARG A 147 1.53 28.64 -6.79
N TYR A 148 1.72 29.49 -5.78
CA TYR A 148 1.78 29.03 -4.39
C TYR A 148 1.09 29.97 -3.40
N THR A 149 0.78 29.45 -2.22
CA THR A 149 0.35 30.19 -1.03
C THR A 149 1.17 29.71 0.17
N VAL A 150 1.26 30.54 1.22
CA VAL A 150 2.03 30.23 2.45
C VAL A 150 1.17 30.24 3.71
N ASP A 151 -0.14 30.43 3.55
CA ASP A 151 -1.15 30.46 4.61
C ASP A 151 -2.01 29.18 4.64
N GLY A 152 -1.68 28.19 3.80
CA GLY A 152 -2.43 26.94 3.67
C GLY A 152 -3.70 27.01 2.83
N SER A 153 -4.02 28.14 2.20
CA SER A 153 -5.13 28.24 1.25
C SER A 153 -4.81 27.53 -0.09
N THR A 154 -5.82 27.12 -0.87
CA THR A 154 -5.57 26.51 -2.19
C THR A 154 -5.09 27.57 -3.19
N PRO A 155 -3.91 27.41 -3.83
CA PRO A 155 -3.46 28.39 -4.80
C PRO A 155 -4.27 28.33 -6.08
N THR A 156 -4.49 29.49 -6.68
CA THR A 156 -5.22 29.67 -7.94
C THR A 156 -4.26 30.21 -9.01
N ALA A 157 -4.76 30.41 -10.23
CA ALA A 157 -3.99 31.05 -11.29
C ALA A 157 -3.56 32.50 -10.94
N SER A 158 -4.24 33.15 -9.98
CA SER A 158 -3.92 34.49 -9.49
C SER A 158 -3.01 34.52 -8.26
N SER A 159 -2.73 33.38 -7.62
CA SER A 159 -1.79 33.32 -6.51
C SER A 159 -0.36 33.74 -6.91
N PRO A 160 0.52 34.08 -5.96
CA PRO A 160 1.92 34.40 -6.26
C PRO A 160 2.59 33.40 -7.20
N LEU A 161 3.25 33.91 -8.25
CA LEU A 161 4.07 33.11 -9.16
C LEU A 161 5.33 32.67 -8.42
N TYR A 162 5.63 31.38 -8.49
CA TYR A 162 6.89 30.86 -7.98
C TYR A 162 8.04 31.23 -8.94
N SER A 163 8.91 32.13 -8.51
CA SER A 163 10.09 32.59 -9.28
C SER A 163 11.43 32.32 -8.59
N GLY A 164 11.41 31.77 -7.38
CA GLY A 164 12.60 31.46 -6.58
C GLY A 164 12.24 30.90 -5.20
N PRO A 165 13.22 30.43 -4.42
CA PRO A 165 12.97 29.84 -3.10
C PRO A 165 12.18 30.75 -2.15
N ILE A 166 11.26 30.15 -1.38
CA ILE A 166 10.36 30.84 -0.45
C ILE A 166 10.90 30.70 0.98
N SER A 167 10.96 31.81 1.72
CA SER A 167 11.33 31.79 3.13
C SER A 167 10.15 31.36 4.02
N VAL A 168 10.41 30.42 4.92
CA VAL A 168 9.50 29.91 5.95
C VAL A 168 10.11 30.15 7.33
N PRO A 169 10.01 31.38 7.87
CA PRO A 169 10.64 31.75 9.13
C PRO A 169 9.91 31.25 10.38
N SER A 170 8.64 30.88 10.25
CA SER A 170 7.78 30.39 11.31
C SER A 170 6.87 29.30 10.76
N SER A 171 6.33 28.45 11.65
CA SER A 171 5.45 27.34 11.29
C SER A 171 4.31 27.79 10.38
N ARG A 172 4.16 27.16 9.22
CA ARG A 172 3.11 27.45 8.23
C ARG A 172 3.00 26.33 7.19
N THR A 173 1.89 26.33 6.46
CA THR A 173 1.68 25.41 5.33
C THR A 173 1.87 26.14 4.01
N VAL A 174 2.71 25.56 3.14
CA VAL A 174 2.91 26.02 1.77
C VAL A 174 2.14 25.11 0.82
N ASN A 175 1.20 25.66 0.06
CA ASN A 175 0.50 24.93 -1.00
C ASN A 175 0.98 25.42 -2.36
N ALA A 176 0.99 24.55 -3.36
CA ALA A 176 1.38 24.90 -4.73
C ALA A 176 0.56 24.13 -5.79
N VAL A 177 0.25 24.78 -6.90
CA VAL A 177 -0.36 24.15 -8.10
C VAL A 177 0.39 24.60 -9.35
N ALA A 178 0.56 23.69 -10.31
CA ALA A 178 1.24 23.95 -11.56
C ALA A 178 0.24 24.00 -12.75
N PHE A 179 0.50 24.93 -13.67
CA PHE A 179 -0.31 25.20 -14.85
C PHE A 179 0.54 25.09 -16.11
N LYS A 180 -0.02 24.55 -17.19
CA LYS A 180 0.61 24.56 -18.52
C LYS A 180 -0.49 24.62 -19.57
N SER A 181 -0.38 25.56 -20.51
CA SER A 181 -1.34 25.68 -21.61
C SER A 181 -1.43 24.38 -22.39
N GLY A 182 -2.65 23.94 -22.69
CA GLY A 182 -2.87 22.66 -23.39
C GLY A 182 -2.77 21.41 -22.50
N LEU A 183 -2.67 21.55 -21.17
CA LEU A 183 -2.77 20.45 -20.19
C LEU A 183 -3.76 20.81 -19.06
N ALA A 184 -4.32 19.78 -18.40
CA ALA A 184 -5.11 19.99 -17.20
C ALA A 184 -4.20 20.45 -16.04
N ASN A 185 -4.70 21.29 -15.13
CA ASN A 185 -3.93 21.75 -13.98
C ASN A 185 -3.46 20.57 -13.11
N SER A 186 -2.35 20.74 -12.41
CA SER A 186 -1.92 19.72 -11.44
C SER A 186 -2.90 19.64 -10.27
N SER A 187 -2.83 18.55 -9.50
CA SER A 187 -3.33 18.58 -8.13
C SER A 187 -2.50 19.55 -7.27
N VAL A 188 -3.03 19.95 -6.12
CA VAL A 188 -2.33 20.82 -5.17
C VAL A 188 -1.28 20.01 -4.42
N GLY A 189 -0.01 20.40 -4.54
CA GLY A 189 1.04 19.97 -3.62
C GLY A 189 0.91 20.76 -2.31
N SER A 190 1.11 20.11 -1.16
CA SER A 190 1.05 20.74 0.17
C SER A 190 2.22 20.29 1.04
N ALA A 191 2.86 21.24 1.72
CA ALA A 191 3.94 20.99 2.68
C ALA A 191 3.78 21.87 3.93
N THR A 192 3.61 21.24 5.08
CA THR A 192 3.55 21.92 6.39
C THR A 192 4.93 21.96 7.02
N TYR A 193 5.38 23.14 7.42
CA TYR A 193 6.63 23.37 8.14
C TYR A 193 6.33 23.76 9.58
N THR A 194 7.02 23.14 10.53
CA THR A 194 6.95 23.48 11.95
C THR A 194 8.31 24.01 12.40
N ILE A 195 8.42 25.29 12.74
CA ILE A 195 9.68 25.96 13.11
C ILE A 195 9.74 26.19 14.62
N GLY A 196 10.79 25.70 15.29
CA GLY A 196 11.03 25.94 16.72
C GLY A 196 11.69 24.75 17.43
N THR A 197 11.93 24.89 18.75
CA THR A 197 12.43 23.79 19.60
C THR A 197 11.44 22.63 19.59
N GLN A 198 11.85 21.52 18.98
CA GLN A 198 11.06 20.30 18.96
C GLN A 198 10.99 19.74 20.38
N GLN A 199 9.84 19.91 21.03
CA GLN A 199 9.48 18.96 22.08
C GLN A 199 9.31 17.63 21.35
N GLY A 200 10.21 16.66 21.61
CA GLY A 200 10.11 15.34 20.99
C GLY A 200 8.76 14.69 21.29
N CYS A 201 8.43 13.57 20.65
CA CYS A 201 7.15 12.91 20.87
C CYS A 201 6.87 12.71 22.38
N VAL A 202 5.83 13.37 22.89
CA VAL A 202 5.35 13.22 24.28
C VAL A 202 3.97 12.57 24.22
N GLN A 203 3.93 11.28 24.55
CA GLN A 203 2.72 10.47 24.63
C GLN A 203 2.67 9.71 25.97
N SER A 204 1.58 8.98 26.23
CA SER A 204 1.48 8.15 27.43
C SER A 204 2.23 6.84 27.27
N ASN A 205 2.87 6.37 28.35
CA ASN A 205 3.37 4.99 28.45
C ASN A 205 2.27 3.95 28.72
N THR A 206 1.07 4.42 29.06
CA THR A 206 -0.14 3.61 29.23
C THR A 206 -1.26 4.19 28.38
N PRO A 207 -1.08 4.22 27.04
CA PRO A 207 -2.08 4.82 26.18
C PRO A 207 -3.35 3.94 26.17
N ASN A 208 -4.50 4.58 25.96
CA ASN A 208 -5.70 3.85 25.62
C ASN A 208 -5.57 3.37 24.16
N PHE A 209 -5.59 2.06 23.92
CA PHE A 209 -5.48 1.45 22.59
C PHE A 209 -6.81 1.31 21.83
N GLY A 210 -7.88 1.92 22.35
CA GLY A 210 -9.21 1.88 21.75
C GLY A 210 -9.95 0.57 22.04
N PRO A 211 -11.26 0.53 21.73
CA PRO A 211 -12.15 -0.55 22.12
C PRO A 211 -11.88 -1.88 21.40
N ASN A 212 -11.23 -1.85 20.24
CA ASN A 212 -10.93 -3.02 19.43
C ASN A 212 -9.65 -3.76 19.88
N THR A 213 -8.97 -3.22 20.89
CA THR A 213 -7.80 -3.85 21.50
C THR A 213 -8.21 -4.47 22.82
N ARG A 214 -8.34 -5.80 22.85
CA ARG A 214 -8.61 -6.58 24.06
C ARG A 214 -7.31 -6.77 24.80
N ILE A 215 -7.25 -6.34 26.06
CA ILE A 215 -6.07 -6.52 26.90
C ILE A 215 -6.48 -7.38 28.09
N PHE A 216 -6.01 -8.61 28.10
CA PHE A 216 -6.25 -9.56 29.16
C PHE A 216 -5.07 -9.54 30.14
N ASP A 217 -5.38 -9.66 31.42
CA ASP A 217 -4.39 -9.80 32.48
C ASP A 217 -4.68 -11.02 33.35
N PRO A 218 -3.68 -11.56 34.07
CA PRO A 218 -3.86 -12.80 34.84
C PRO A 218 -4.85 -12.70 36.01
N GLY A 219 -5.27 -11.49 36.39
CA GLY A 219 -6.31 -11.27 37.39
C GLY A 219 -7.74 -11.44 36.84
N MET A 220 -7.92 -11.45 35.51
CA MET A 220 -9.21 -11.73 34.89
C MET A 220 -9.55 -13.22 34.95
N SER A 221 -10.84 -13.55 35.16
CA SER A 221 -11.25 -14.96 35.18
C SER A 221 -11.16 -15.58 33.78
N ALA A 222 -10.73 -16.85 33.70
CA ALA A 222 -10.66 -17.58 32.42
C ALA A 222 -12.01 -17.59 31.69
N ALA A 223 -13.12 -17.72 32.40
CA ALA A 223 -14.46 -17.69 31.81
C ALA A 223 -14.79 -16.32 31.17
N SER A 224 -14.39 -15.22 31.81
CA SER A 224 -14.58 -13.87 31.25
C SER A 224 -13.71 -13.62 30.02
N ILE A 225 -12.46 -14.09 30.05
CA ILE A 225 -11.57 -14.03 28.89
C ILE A 225 -12.18 -14.85 27.75
N GLN A 226 -12.52 -16.11 27.99
CA GLN A 226 -13.09 -17.02 27.00
C GLN A 226 -14.37 -16.45 26.37
N THR A 227 -15.28 -15.90 27.18
CA THR A 227 -16.52 -15.27 26.67
C THR A 227 -16.21 -14.14 25.68
N GLN A 228 -15.16 -13.35 25.94
CA GLN A 228 -14.76 -12.26 25.05
C GLN A 228 -14.12 -12.79 23.76
N LEU A 229 -13.25 -13.81 23.85
CA LEU A 229 -12.63 -14.46 22.70
C LEU A 229 -13.70 -15.07 21.78
N ASP A 230 -14.64 -15.83 22.35
CA ASP A 230 -15.75 -16.47 21.62
C ASP A 230 -16.64 -15.44 20.92
N ALA A 231 -16.91 -14.31 21.58
CA ALA A 231 -17.70 -13.23 21.01
C ALA A 231 -17.01 -12.60 19.79
N ASP A 232 -15.71 -12.31 19.91
CA ASP A 232 -14.93 -11.74 18.80
C ASP A 232 -14.78 -12.77 17.65
N PHE A 233 -14.53 -14.04 17.95
CA PHE A 233 -14.47 -15.12 16.96
C PHE A 233 -15.80 -15.31 16.22
N THR A 234 -16.93 -15.33 16.94
CA THR A 234 -18.27 -15.48 16.35
C THR A 234 -18.55 -14.43 15.26
N MET A 235 -18.05 -13.20 15.45
CA MET A 235 -18.19 -12.11 14.48
C MET A 235 -17.18 -12.14 13.34
N GLN A 236 -16.10 -12.93 13.45
CA GLN A 236 -14.97 -12.92 12.52
C GLN A 236 -14.68 -14.28 11.86
N LYS A 237 -15.45 -15.33 12.15
CA LYS A 237 -15.13 -16.68 11.67
C LYS A 237 -15.61 -16.98 10.27
N ASP A 238 -16.77 -16.48 9.87
CA ASP A 238 -17.45 -16.94 8.65
C ASP A 238 -16.89 -16.30 7.37
N THR A 239 -16.52 -17.13 6.40
CA THR A 239 -15.87 -16.67 5.15
C THR A 239 -16.79 -15.80 4.29
N LEU A 240 -18.10 -16.04 4.26
CA LEU A 240 -19.01 -15.25 3.41
C LEU A 240 -19.28 -13.85 3.98
N THR A 241 -19.26 -13.70 5.30
CA THR A 241 -19.67 -12.47 5.99
C THR A 241 -18.53 -11.69 6.62
N ALA A 242 -17.47 -12.36 7.07
CA ALA A 242 -16.36 -11.72 7.78
C ALA A 242 -15.14 -11.44 6.91
N GLN A 243 -14.92 -12.20 5.83
CA GLN A 243 -13.71 -12.09 5.01
C GLN A 243 -13.49 -10.66 4.49
N MET A 244 -14.53 -9.97 4.00
CA MET A 244 -14.42 -8.59 3.53
C MET A 244 -15.00 -7.55 4.50
N ALA A 245 -15.29 -7.96 5.74
CA ALA A 245 -15.87 -7.08 6.74
C ALA A 245 -14.87 -6.01 7.24
N PRO A 246 -15.37 -4.85 7.72
CA PRO A 246 -14.51 -3.79 8.23
C PRO A 246 -14.01 -4.03 9.66
N ARG A 247 -14.47 -5.10 10.33
CA ARG A 247 -14.11 -5.39 11.72
C ARG A 247 -12.63 -5.75 11.83
N ARG A 248 -11.99 -5.25 12.90
CA ARG A 248 -10.57 -5.43 13.22
C ARG A 248 -10.48 -5.63 14.73
N VAL A 249 -9.72 -6.62 15.20
CA VAL A 249 -9.53 -6.85 16.64
C VAL A 249 -8.12 -7.34 16.95
N ALA A 250 -7.63 -6.97 18.14
CA ALA A 250 -6.40 -7.51 18.68
C ALA A 250 -6.65 -8.13 20.06
N HIS A 251 -6.20 -9.35 20.27
CA HIS A 251 -6.16 -10.03 21.57
C HIS A 251 -4.74 -9.93 22.13
N LEU A 252 -4.57 -9.16 23.20
CA LEU A 252 -3.27 -8.93 23.84
C LEU A 252 -3.27 -9.50 25.26
N PHE A 253 -2.33 -10.38 25.56
CA PHE A 253 -2.23 -11.04 26.86
C PHE A 253 -1.03 -10.50 27.63
N LYS A 254 -1.25 -9.88 28.80
CA LYS A 254 -0.15 -9.47 29.69
C LYS A 254 0.65 -10.69 30.19
N PRO A 255 1.91 -10.51 30.62
CA PRO A 255 2.70 -11.59 31.21
C PRO A 255 1.94 -12.36 32.30
N GLY A 256 1.97 -13.70 32.22
CA GLY A 256 1.27 -14.62 33.11
C GLY A 256 0.75 -15.87 32.39
N THR A 257 -0.07 -16.65 33.08
CA THR A 257 -0.59 -17.93 32.59
C THR A 257 -2.10 -17.88 32.45
N TYR A 258 -2.62 -18.38 31.33
CA TYR A 258 -4.04 -18.36 30.96
C TYR A 258 -4.51 -19.76 30.60
N ASN A 259 -5.68 -20.18 31.09
CA ASN A 259 -6.30 -21.46 30.72
C ASN A 259 -7.48 -21.17 29.78
N ILE A 260 -7.20 -21.01 28.49
CA ILE A 260 -8.15 -20.54 27.47
C ILE A 260 -7.91 -21.24 26.14
N HIS A 261 -8.89 -21.18 25.25
CA HIS A 261 -8.78 -21.58 23.85
C HIS A 261 -9.15 -20.37 22.98
N ASP A 262 -8.26 -19.92 22.09
CA ASP A 262 -8.53 -18.77 21.21
C ASP A 262 -8.67 -19.24 19.75
N ASP A 263 -9.91 -19.34 19.27
CA ASP A 263 -10.20 -19.54 17.85
C ASP A 263 -10.05 -18.21 17.09
N VAL A 264 -9.12 -18.17 16.14
CA VAL A 264 -8.70 -16.93 15.50
C VAL A 264 -9.39 -16.75 14.15
N GLY A 265 -10.35 -15.81 14.09
CA GLY A 265 -11.06 -15.41 12.88
C GLY A 265 -10.30 -14.44 11.97
N TYR A 266 -10.97 -13.98 10.91
CA TYR A 266 -10.46 -12.94 9.99
C TYR A 266 -10.14 -11.65 10.74
N TYR A 267 -9.09 -10.95 10.35
CA TYR A 267 -8.63 -9.68 10.92
C TYR A 267 -8.45 -9.67 12.44
N THR A 268 -8.05 -10.81 13.00
CA THR A 268 -7.70 -10.96 14.42
C THR A 268 -6.19 -11.14 14.55
N SER A 269 -5.53 -10.30 15.35
CA SER A 269 -4.17 -10.56 15.80
C SER A 269 -4.16 -10.99 17.26
N VAL A 270 -3.48 -12.09 17.57
CA VAL A 270 -3.27 -12.58 18.94
C VAL A 270 -1.81 -12.40 19.32
N ALA A 271 -1.53 -11.75 20.44
CA ALA A 271 -0.15 -11.52 20.88
C ALA A 271 0.05 -11.56 22.39
N GLY A 272 1.16 -12.15 22.83
CA GLY A 272 1.64 -12.01 24.20
C GLY A 272 2.44 -10.72 24.36
N LEU A 273 2.21 -10.02 25.47
CA LEU A 273 2.89 -8.78 25.85
C LEU A 273 4.13 -9.04 26.73
N GLY A 274 4.73 -10.22 26.58
CA GLY A 274 5.99 -10.60 27.23
C GLY A 274 7.23 -9.98 26.59
N ARG A 275 8.35 -9.96 27.31
CA ARG A 275 9.66 -9.73 26.69
C ARG A 275 10.04 -10.92 25.81
N ASN A 276 9.70 -12.12 26.26
CA ASN A 276 9.93 -13.39 25.58
C ASN A 276 8.63 -14.19 25.53
N PRO A 277 8.52 -15.19 24.62
CA PRO A 277 7.30 -15.97 24.49
C PRO A 277 6.89 -16.68 25.79
N GLY A 278 7.87 -17.17 26.56
CA GLY A 278 7.62 -17.84 27.83
C GLY A 278 7.02 -16.97 28.94
N ASP A 279 7.02 -15.65 28.81
CA ASP A 279 6.43 -14.75 29.80
C ASP A 279 4.89 -14.76 29.73
N VAL A 280 4.31 -15.22 28.61
CA VAL A 280 2.87 -15.39 28.41
C VAL A 280 2.62 -16.86 28.05
N VAL A 281 1.96 -17.59 28.94
CA VAL A 281 1.71 -19.03 28.76
C VAL A 281 0.23 -19.27 28.58
N ILE A 282 -0.14 -19.84 27.44
CA ILE A 282 -1.50 -20.33 27.16
C ILE A 282 -1.51 -21.84 27.43
N ASN A 283 -2.22 -22.26 28.47
CA ASN A 283 -2.62 -23.64 28.70
C ASN A 283 -3.92 -23.88 27.94
N GLY A 284 -3.78 -24.35 26.72
CA GLY A 284 -4.86 -24.43 25.75
C GLY A 284 -4.31 -24.21 24.35
N ASP A 285 -5.12 -23.67 23.44
CA ASP A 285 -4.75 -23.62 22.02
C ASP A 285 -5.00 -22.22 21.43
N ILE A 286 -4.21 -21.89 20.41
CA ILE A 286 -4.41 -20.74 19.53
C ILE A 286 -4.69 -21.29 18.14
N THR A 287 -5.95 -21.33 17.75
CA THR A 287 -6.43 -22.22 16.70
C THR A 287 -6.88 -21.46 15.46
N VAL A 288 -6.50 -21.98 14.29
CA VAL A 288 -7.21 -21.72 13.05
C VAL A 288 -7.55 -23.07 12.41
N ASP A 289 -8.80 -23.22 11.98
CA ASP A 289 -9.30 -24.37 11.24
C ASP A 289 -10.24 -23.92 10.11
N ALA A 290 -10.75 -24.86 9.31
CA ALA A 290 -11.91 -24.65 8.45
C ALA A 290 -13.20 -24.74 9.29
N PHE A 291 -13.43 -23.73 10.12
CA PHE A 291 -14.41 -23.75 11.22
C PHE A 291 -15.87 -23.82 10.78
N ASN A 292 -16.18 -23.41 9.55
CA ASN A 292 -17.56 -23.18 9.12
C ASN A 292 -17.92 -23.98 7.87
N GLU A 293 -19.22 -24.19 7.67
CA GLU A 293 -19.74 -24.80 6.46
C GLU A 293 -19.35 -24.01 5.19
N SER A 294 -19.26 -22.67 5.31
CA SER A 294 -18.80 -21.79 4.23
C SER A 294 -17.36 -22.05 3.80
N ASP A 295 -16.53 -22.61 4.69
CA ASP A 295 -15.15 -23.01 4.39
C ASP A 295 -15.11 -24.33 3.61
N LYS A 296 -16.21 -25.10 3.60
CA LYS A 296 -16.32 -26.41 2.92
C LYS A 296 -15.17 -27.37 3.27
N GLY A 297 -14.67 -27.27 4.50
CA GLY A 297 -13.54 -28.05 4.98
C GLY A 297 -12.21 -27.72 4.29
N VAL A 298 -12.07 -26.58 3.59
CA VAL A 298 -10.78 -26.12 3.04
C VAL A 298 -10.33 -24.84 3.74
N ALA A 299 -9.03 -24.60 3.79
CA ALA A 299 -8.41 -23.43 4.41
C ALA A 299 -7.82 -22.46 3.38
N LEU A 300 -8.24 -22.52 2.11
CA LEU A 300 -7.73 -21.68 1.02
C LEU A 300 -8.01 -20.18 1.19
N GLN A 301 -8.97 -19.82 2.05
CA GLN A 301 -9.35 -18.43 2.30
C GLN A 301 -9.07 -17.96 3.73
N ASN A 302 -8.39 -18.78 4.56
CA ASN A 302 -8.07 -18.44 5.95
C ASN A 302 -6.94 -17.39 6.04
N PHE A 303 -7.25 -16.18 5.59
CA PHE A 303 -6.37 -15.03 5.49
C PHE A 303 -6.39 -14.17 6.75
N TRP A 304 -5.52 -13.17 6.75
CA TRP A 304 -5.54 -11.99 7.60
C TRP A 304 -5.72 -12.28 9.09
N ARG A 305 -4.89 -13.15 9.67
CA ARG A 305 -4.84 -13.39 11.12
C ARG A 305 -3.43 -13.68 11.61
N SER A 306 -3.09 -13.38 12.86
CA SER A 306 -1.71 -13.59 13.34
C SER A 306 -1.64 -14.13 14.75
N ALA A 307 -0.56 -14.86 15.06
CA ALA A 307 -0.19 -15.25 16.42
C ALA A 307 1.27 -14.85 16.71
N GLU A 308 1.51 -14.16 17.83
CA GLU A 308 2.83 -13.59 18.14
C GLU A 308 3.24 -13.66 19.63
N ASN A 309 4.49 -14.01 19.90
CA ASN A 309 5.17 -13.78 21.19
C ASN A 309 4.50 -14.40 22.44
N MET A 310 4.14 -15.68 22.37
CA MET A 310 3.61 -16.42 23.51
C MET A 310 4.01 -17.91 23.47
N ALA A 311 3.99 -18.56 24.62
CA ALA A 311 4.09 -20.01 24.74
C ALA A 311 2.71 -20.64 24.76
N VAL A 312 2.56 -21.77 24.07
CA VAL A 312 1.32 -22.55 24.01
C VAL A 312 1.62 -23.96 24.48
N ASN A 313 0.86 -24.44 25.47
CA ASN A 313 0.80 -25.82 25.92
C ASN A 313 -0.51 -26.42 25.37
N PRO A 314 -0.49 -27.03 24.17
CA PRO A 314 -1.72 -27.39 23.46
C PRO A 314 -2.53 -28.43 24.23
N SER A 315 -3.85 -28.28 24.27
CA SER A 315 -4.74 -29.08 25.13
C SER A 315 -4.63 -30.59 24.88
N ASN A 316 -4.39 -30.97 23.62
CA ASN A 316 -4.24 -32.36 23.17
C ASN A 316 -2.81 -32.68 22.69
N GLY A 317 -1.85 -31.82 23.03
CA GLY A 317 -0.46 -31.91 22.57
C GLY A 317 -0.21 -31.43 21.14
N THR A 318 -1.23 -30.95 20.40
CA THR A 318 -1.09 -30.39 19.04
C THR A 318 -1.85 -29.07 18.88
N ASN A 319 -1.15 -27.97 18.63
CA ASN A 319 -1.78 -26.70 18.22
C ASN A 319 -2.09 -26.75 16.72
N ARG A 320 -3.22 -26.17 16.28
CA ARG A 320 -3.56 -26.10 14.84
C ARG A 320 -3.54 -24.67 14.32
N TRP A 321 -2.83 -24.45 13.22
CA TRP A 321 -2.75 -23.17 12.51
C TRP A 321 -3.02 -23.40 11.01
N ALA A 322 -4.24 -23.80 10.68
CA ALA A 322 -4.66 -24.12 9.32
C ALA A 322 -5.00 -22.86 8.51
N VAL A 323 -3.97 -22.18 8.02
CA VAL A 323 -4.09 -20.87 7.38
C VAL A 323 -3.74 -20.90 5.90
N ALA A 324 -4.07 -19.80 5.22
CA ALA A 324 -3.56 -19.44 3.90
C ALA A 324 -2.58 -18.25 4.00
N GLN A 325 -2.53 -17.38 2.98
CA GLN A 325 -1.62 -16.23 2.92
C GLN A 325 -1.92 -15.15 4.00
N ALA A 326 -0.94 -14.29 4.25
CA ALA A 326 -0.99 -13.18 5.21
C ALA A 326 -1.42 -13.58 6.64
N ALA A 327 -0.98 -14.77 7.07
CA ALA A 327 -1.31 -15.31 8.39
C ALA A 327 -0.06 -15.71 9.22
N PRO A 328 0.73 -14.72 9.68
CA PRO A 328 2.03 -14.99 10.30
C PRO A 328 1.92 -15.70 11.65
N PHE A 329 2.84 -16.64 11.86
CA PHE A 329 3.07 -17.31 13.15
C PHE A 329 4.50 -16.98 13.62
N ARG A 330 4.64 -16.03 14.56
CA ARG A 330 5.94 -15.42 14.92
C ARG A 330 6.24 -15.52 16.41
N ARG A 331 7.50 -15.74 16.78
CA ARG A 331 7.92 -15.76 18.21
C ARG A 331 7.04 -16.67 19.08
N MET A 332 6.63 -17.82 18.57
CA MET A 332 5.80 -18.76 19.33
C MET A 332 6.68 -19.82 20.00
N ASP A 333 6.34 -20.24 21.21
CA ASP A 333 6.90 -21.44 21.85
C ASP A 333 5.80 -22.51 21.96
N VAL A 334 5.62 -23.30 20.91
CA VAL A 334 4.66 -24.41 20.89
C VAL A 334 5.29 -25.60 21.60
N ARG A 335 4.80 -25.87 22.82
CA ARG A 335 5.27 -26.98 23.67
C ARG A 335 4.52 -28.27 23.36
N GLY A 336 4.56 -28.65 22.08
CA GLY A 336 3.85 -29.79 21.50
C GLY A 336 4.07 -29.84 19.99
N ASN A 337 3.12 -30.44 19.28
CA ASN A 337 3.08 -30.48 17.82
C ASN A 337 2.39 -29.25 17.24
N LEU A 338 2.61 -29.00 15.96
CA LEU A 338 1.95 -27.97 15.17
C LEU A 338 1.36 -28.56 13.89
N ALA A 339 0.03 -28.53 13.76
CA ALA A 339 -0.66 -28.91 12.53
C ALA A 339 -0.96 -27.67 11.68
N LEU A 340 -0.46 -27.64 10.46
CA LEU A 340 -0.65 -26.51 9.54
C LEU A 340 -1.83 -26.70 8.58
N TYR A 341 -2.57 -27.79 8.73
CA TYR A 341 -3.66 -28.20 7.84
C TYR A 341 -4.99 -28.25 8.61
N PRO A 342 -6.14 -28.06 7.94
CA PRO A 342 -7.43 -28.13 8.60
C PRO A 342 -7.73 -29.56 9.07
N ALA A 343 -8.54 -29.73 10.12
CA ALA A 343 -8.88 -31.05 10.66
C ALA A 343 -9.50 -31.99 9.61
N SER A 344 -10.14 -31.42 8.60
CA SER A 344 -10.72 -32.08 7.43
C SER A 344 -9.71 -32.64 6.42
N TYR A 345 -8.42 -32.28 6.53
CA TYR A 345 -7.38 -32.54 5.53
C TYR A 345 -7.64 -31.88 4.16
N GLY A 346 -8.56 -30.92 4.09
CA GLY A 346 -8.84 -30.16 2.86
C GLY A 346 -7.69 -29.24 2.46
N PHE A 347 -7.80 -28.67 1.25
CA PHE A 347 -6.76 -27.83 0.67
C PHE A 347 -6.42 -26.62 1.53
N ALA A 348 -5.14 -26.28 1.60
CA ALA A 348 -4.63 -25.10 2.29
C ALA A 348 -3.46 -24.49 1.49
N SER A 349 -3.33 -23.16 1.53
CA SER A 349 -2.35 -22.40 0.72
C SER A 349 -1.58 -21.39 1.58
N GLY A 350 -1.12 -21.85 2.74
CA GLY A 350 -0.23 -21.11 3.61
C GLY A 350 1.19 -21.06 3.01
N GLY A 351 2.19 -20.61 3.76
CA GLY A 351 2.08 -19.92 5.03
C GLY A 351 3.47 -19.55 5.52
N TYR A 352 3.52 -18.89 6.67
CA TYR A 352 4.74 -18.25 7.14
C TYR A 352 4.96 -18.50 8.63
N THR A 353 6.15 -18.97 8.98
CA THR A 353 6.62 -19.09 10.37
C THR A 353 7.99 -18.43 10.54
N ALA A 354 8.16 -17.65 11.60
CA ALA A 354 9.46 -17.08 11.93
C ALA A 354 9.72 -17.01 13.44
N ASP A 355 10.99 -17.05 13.80
CA ASP A 355 11.47 -16.88 15.18
C ASP A 355 10.76 -17.78 16.20
N THR A 356 10.33 -18.96 15.78
CA THR A 356 9.40 -19.82 16.52
C THR A 356 10.06 -21.13 16.91
N ARG A 357 9.70 -21.66 18.07
CA ARG A 357 10.02 -23.02 18.48
C ARG A 357 8.76 -23.89 18.46
N VAL A 358 8.86 -25.06 17.85
CA VAL A 358 7.90 -26.16 18.00
C VAL A 358 8.68 -27.35 18.57
N SER A 359 8.40 -27.74 19.82
CA SER A 359 9.17 -28.81 20.48
C SER A 359 8.90 -30.20 19.90
N GLY A 360 7.71 -30.41 19.32
CA GLY A 360 7.28 -31.66 18.70
C GLY A 360 7.42 -31.65 17.17
N GLN A 361 6.51 -32.36 16.50
CA GLN A 361 6.44 -32.42 15.05
C GLN A 361 5.59 -31.26 14.50
N THR A 362 6.10 -30.58 13.47
CA THR A 362 5.29 -29.72 12.61
C THR A 362 4.84 -30.50 11.38
N ALA A 363 3.56 -30.48 11.04
CA ALA A 363 3.00 -31.23 9.94
C ALA A 363 2.24 -30.33 8.95
N SER A 364 2.63 -30.39 7.67
CA SER A 364 2.02 -29.58 6.60
C SER A 364 0.88 -30.28 5.88
N VAL A 365 0.98 -31.60 5.71
CA VAL A 365 -0.02 -32.48 5.07
C VAL A 365 -0.59 -31.91 3.76
N SER A 366 -1.77 -31.27 3.78
CA SER A 366 -2.45 -30.72 2.61
C SER A 366 -2.03 -29.30 2.21
N GLN A 367 -1.13 -28.67 2.98
CA GLN A 367 -0.55 -27.37 2.65
C GLN A 367 0.24 -27.44 1.35
N GLN A 368 -0.15 -26.62 0.38
CA GLN A 368 0.50 -26.54 -0.93
C GLN A 368 1.98 -26.15 -0.81
N GLN A 369 2.24 -25.11 -0.02
CA GLN A 369 3.58 -24.58 0.23
C GLN A 369 3.70 -24.05 1.66
N TRP A 370 4.93 -23.80 2.10
CA TRP A 370 5.20 -23.16 3.38
C TRP A 370 6.60 -22.56 3.43
N TYR A 371 6.74 -21.43 4.13
CA TYR A 371 8.04 -20.86 4.46
C TYR A 371 8.26 -20.79 5.97
N THR A 372 9.40 -21.32 6.42
CA THR A 372 9.86 -21.18 7.80
C THR A 372 11.27 -20.60 7.85
N ARG A 373 11.48 -19.53 8.62
CA ARG A 373 12.82 -19.01 8.89
C ARG A 373 13.18 -18.88 10.35
N ASP A 374 14.47 -18.93 10.65
CA ASP A 374 15.06 -18.62 11.96
C ASP A 374 14.30 -19.27 13.12
N SER A 375 13.95 -20.54 12.97
CA SER A 375 13.03 -21.25 13.88
C SER A 375 13.66 -22.56 14.37
N ASN A 376 13.08 -23.19 15.38
CA ASN A 376 13.53 -24.48 15.89
C ASN A 376 12.38 -25.47 15.85
N TYR A 377 12.52 -26.53 15.06
CA TYR A 377 11.54 -27.63 15.03
C TYR A 377 12.11 -28.89 15.65
N GLY A 378 11.27 -29.65 16.36
CA GLY A 378 11.62 -31.01 16.78
C GLY A 378 11.73 -31.93 15.57
N SER A 379 10.72 -31.91 14.70
CA SER A 379 10.76 -32.53 13.37
C SER A 379 9.75 -31.87 12.42
N TRP A 380 9.86 -32.20 11.14
CA TRP A 380 8.91 -31.80 10.10
C TRP A 380 8.34 -33.03 9.37
N ASN A 381 7.06 -32.97 9.01
CA ASN A 381 6.38 -34.00 8.22
C ASN A 381 5.48 -33.38 7.14
N GLY A 382 5.48 -33.98 5.95
CA GLY A 382 4.67 -33.57 4.81
C GLY A 382 5.35 -32.58 3.86
N GLY A 383 4.72 -32.38 2.70
CA GLY A 383 5.19 -31.49 1.65
C GLY A 383 4.42 -31.77 0.35
N VAL A 384 3.75 -30.75 -0.19
CA VAL A 384 2.94 -30.89 -1.42
C VAL A 384 3.68 -30.35 -2.63
N TRP A 385 3.98 -29.05 -2.69
CA TRP A 385 4.68 -28.43 -3.82
C TRP A 385 5.96 -27.67 -3.45
N ASN A 386 5.97 -26.89 -2.36
CA ASN A 386 7.13 -26.04 -2.04
C ASN A 386 7.30 -25.80 -0.53
N MET A 387 8.12 -26.61 0.14
CA MET A 387 8.44 -26.44 1.57
C MET A 387 9.83 -25.83 1.70
N VAL A 388 9.92 -24.57 2.13
CA VAL A 388 11.18 -23.81 2.14
C VAL A 388 11.57 -23.44 3.57
N PHE A 389 12.83 -23.66 3.89
CA PHE A 389 13.42 -23.39 5.19
C PHE A 389 14.68 -22.55 5.04
N SER A 390 14.90 -21.58 5.93
CA SER A 390 16.21 -20.95 6.09
C SER A 390 16.54 -20.67 7.55
N GLY A 391 17.71 -21.11 8.01
CA GLY A 391 18.07 -20.92 9.43
C GLY A 391 17.19 -21.70 10.40
N THR A 392 16.71 -22.89 10.02
CA THR A 392 15.75 -23.66 10.83
C THR A 392 16.34 -24.99 11.29
N PRO A 393 17.03 -25.05 12.44
CA PRO A 393 17.40 -26.32 13.06
C PRO A 393 16.18 -27.25 13.22
N GLY A 394 16.35 -28.51 12.81
CA GLY A 394 15.28 -29.52 12.78
C GLY A 394 14.44 -29.55 11.50
N ALA A 395 14.68 -28.64 10.55
CA ALA A 395 14.12 -28.75 9.20
C ALA A 395 14.73 -29.94 8.43
N PRO A 396 13.99 -30.56 7.50
CA PRO A 396 14.49 -31.65 6.67
C PRO A 396 15.57 -31.15 5.70
N ALA A 397 16.46 -32.04 5.25
CA ALA A 397 17.45 -31.70 4.24
C ALA A 397 16.78 -31.33 2.89
N THR A 398 17.49 -30.59 2.04
CA THR A 398 17.03 -30.29 0.68
C THR A 398 16.88 -31.59 -0.12
N THR A 399 15.67 -31.87 -0.60
CA THR A 399 15.33 -33.06 -1.40
C THR A 399 14.52 -32.72 -2.66
N PHE A 400 14.33 -31.43 -2.95
CA PHE A 400 13.60 -30.99 -4.14
C PHE A 400 14.14 -31.67 -5.41
N PRO A 401 13.28 -32.22 -6.29
CA PRO A 401 11.83 -32.01 -6.35
C PRO A 401 10.98 -32.94 -5.47
N ASN A 402 11.52 -34.06 -4.95
CA ASN A 402 10.70 -35.06 -4.25
C ASN A 402 11.45 -35.73 -3.07
N PRO A 403 11.01 -35.51 -1.82
CA PRO A 403 9.99 -34.55 -1.39
C PRO A 403 10.35 -33.10 -1.74
N PRO A 404 9.39 -32.18 -1.89
CA PRO A 404 9.62 -30.82 -2.40
C PRO A 404 10.18 -29.87 -1.32
N THR A 405 11.34 -30.21 -0.75
CA THR A 405 11.99 -29.45 0.32
C THR A 405 13.18 -28.66 -0.19
N THR A 406 13.22 -27.37 0.12
CA THR A 406 14.37 -26.47 -0.02
C THR A 406 14.83 -26.03 1.37
N ASN A 407 16.08 -26.30 1.75
CA ASN A 407 16.60 -25.91 3.06
C ASN A 407 17.95 -25.19 2.94
N LEU A 408 18.01 -23.98 3.49
CA LEU A 408 19.22 -23.20 3.65
C LEU A 408 19.64 -23.23 5.13
N ALA A 409 20.92 -23.48 5.40
CA ALA A 409 21.44 -23.56 6.76
C ALA A 409 21.22 -22.27 7.59
N THR A 410 21.17 -21.12 6.91
CA THR A 410 21.03 -19.79 7.53
C THR A 410 20.17 -18.86 6.68
N THR A 411 19.46 -17.94 7.32
CA THR A 411 18.90 -16.75 6.65
C THR A 411 20.02 -15.71 6.51
N PRO A 412 20.37 -15.21 5.30
CA PRO A 412 21.56 -14.36 5.10
C PRO A 412 21.56 -13.11 5.97
N VAL A 413 20.43 -12.42 6.04
CA VAL A 413 20.18 -11.30 6.95
C VAL A 413 18.71 -11.39 7.36
N SER A 414 18.44 -11.27 8.66
CA SER A 414 17.07 -11.14 9.15
C SER A 414 17.01 -10.18 10.32
N ARG A 415 15.85 -9.59 10.54
CA ARG A 415 15.56 -8.77 11.71
C ARG A 415 14.16 -9.16 12.15
N ASP A 416 14.00 -9.62 13.38
CA ASP A 416 12.68 -10.02 13.84
C ASP A 416 11.77 -8.80 14.06
N VAL A 417 10.46 -9.03 14.11
CA VAL A 417 9.44 -7.98 14.14
C VAL A 417 9.56 -7.07 15.38
N PRO A 418 9.31 -5.76 15.26
CA PRO A 418 8.98 -4.94 16.42
C PRO A 418 7.70 -5.45 17.10
N TYR A 419 7.70 -5.59 18.42
CA TYR A 419 6.53 -6.05 19.16
C TYR A 419 6.27 -5.23 20.43
N LEU A 420 4.99 -5.09 20.76
CA LEU A 420 4.53 -4.45 21.98
C LEU A 420 4.72 -5.41 23.17
N TYR A 421 5.22 -4.91 24.28
CA TYR A 421 5.29 -5.65 25.54
C TYR A 421 4.95 -4.76 26.72
N PHE A 422 4.59 -5.38 27.85
CA PHE A 422 4.20 -4.72 29.08
C PHE A 422 5.15 -5.12 30.22
N GLU A 423 5.74 -4.14 30.88
CA GLU A 423 6.69 -4.35 31.96
C GLU A 423 6.63 -3.17 32.93
N ASN A 424 6.64 -3.47 34.24
CA ASN A 424 6.68 -2.45 35.30
C ASN A 424 5.61 -1.34 35.16
N GLY A 425 4.39 -1.73 34.79
CA GLY A 425 3.26 -0.79 34.67
C GLY A 425 3.22 0.02 33.37
N ALA A 426 4.17 -0.19 32.44
CA ALA A 426 4.28 0.58 31.20
C ALA A 426 4.32 -0.31 29.96
N TYR A 427 3.76 0.18 28.86
CA TYR A 427 3.93 -0.41 27.54
C TYR A 427 5.18 0.11 26.86
N ARG A 428 5.85 -0.78 26.12
CA ARG A 428 7.07 -0.51 25.39
C ARG A 428 7.04 -1.30 24.08
N VAL A 429 7.78 -0.84 23.07
CA VAL A 429 8.00 -1.58 21.83
C VAL A 429 9.43 -2.08 21.81
N PHE A 430 9.61 -3.38 21.73
CA PHE A 430 10.93 -3.94 21.53
C PHE A 430 11.32 -3.94 20.06
N LEU A 431 12.59 -3.65 19.80
CA LEU A 431 13.21 -3.59 18.49
C LEU A 431 14.34 -4.62 18.43
N PRO A 432 14.06 -5.85 17.95
CA PRO A 432 15.10 -6.86 17.77
C PRO A 432 16.26 -6.33 16.90
N SER A 433 17.48 -6.74 17.23
CA SER A 433 18.69 -6.44 16.46
C SER A 433 18.69 -7.16 15.11
N LEU A 434 19.39 -6.58 14.13
CA LEU A 434 19.70 -7.26 12.88
C LEU A 434 20.59 -8.49 13.18
N ARG A 435 20.31 -9.60 12.50
CA ARG A 435 21.09 -10.84 12.56
C ARG A 435 21.61 -11.15 11.16
N THR A 436 22.88 -11.51 11.07
CA THR A 436 23.50 -12.00 9.84
C THR A 436 23.71 -13.51 9.96
N ASN A 437 23.46 -14.26 8.88
CA ASN A 437 23.51 -15.71 8.88
C ASN A 437 22.69 -16.31 10.04
N ALA A 438 21.47 -15.81 10.19
CA ALA A 438 20.59 -16.17 11.28
C ALA A 438 20.20 -17.66 11.20
N SER A 439 20.13 -18.30 12.36
CA SER A 439 19.70 -19.69 12.52
C SER A 439 19.12 -19.87 13.92
N GLY A 440 17.99 -20.55 14.02
CA GLY A 440 17.20 -20.71 15.24
C GLY A 440 16.53 -19.43 15.73
N ALA A 441 15.53 -19.61 16.60
CA ALA A 441 14.76 -18.54 17.20
C ALA A 441 15.66 -17.66 18.08
N SER A 442 15.47 -16.34 17.99
CA SER A 442 16.33 -15.33 18.58
C SER A 442 16.31 -15.31 20.12
N TRP A 443 15.28 -15.89 20.72
CA TRP A 443 15.05 -15.95 22.17
C TRP A 443 15.40 -17.32 22.78
N ILE A 444 15.85 -18.31 22.00
CA ILE A 444 16.01 -19.68 22.49
C ILE A 444 17.19 -19.86 23.45
N ASN A 445 18.23 -19.04 23.28
CA ASN A 445 19.47 -19.09 24.07
C ASN A 445 19.59 -17.90 25.04
N GLY A 446 18.49 -17.30 25.44
CA GLY A 446 18.43 -16.09 26.26
C GLY A 446 17.49 -15.03 25.67
N GLY A 447 17.40 -13.85 26.29
CA GLY A 447 16.55 -12.78 25.76
C GLY A 447 17.00 -12.34 24.36
N THR A 448 16.05 -12.05 23.48
CA THR A 448 16.36 -11.55 22.13
C THR A 448 17.20 -10.28 22.20
N PRO A 449 18.33 -10.19 21.49
CA PRO A 449 19.12 -8.96 21.40
C PRO A 449 18.34 -7.83 20.73
N GLY A 450 18.44 -6.61 21.25
CA GLY A 450 17.72 -5.45 20.72
C GLY A 450 17.58 -4.32 21.73
N THR A 451 16.76 -3.33 21.40
CA THR A 451 16.51 -2.14 22.23
C THR A 451 15.01 -1.91 22.43
N SER A 452 14.62 -1.19 23.49
CA SER A 452 13.20 -0.92 23.79
C SER A 452 12.89 0.56 23.72
N LEU A 453 11.90 0.93 22.91
CA LEU A 453 11.33 2.27 22.91
C LEU A 453 10.12 2.34 23.88
N PRO A 454 9.99 3.39 24.70
CA PRO A 454 8.80 3.60 25.52
C PRO A 454 7.60 3.98 24.64
N MET A 455 6.38 3.57 25.01
CA MET A 455 5.17 3.98 24.26
C MET A 455 4.94 5.50 24.28
N SER A 456 5.56 6.23 25.20
CA SER A 456 5.57 7.70 25.19
C SER A 456 6.19 8.31 23.94
N GLN A 457 6.91 7.53 23.12
CA GLN A 457 7.47 7.96 21.82
C GLN A 457 6.61 7.55 20.61
N PHE A 458 5.43 6.98 20.83
CA PHE A 458 4.53 6.52 19.78
C PHE A 458 3.23 7.31 19.81
N TYR A 459 2.90 7.94 18.68
CA TYR A 459 1.55 8.42 18.45
C TYR A 459 0.63 7.23 18.18
N VAL A 460 -0.38 7.04 19.03
CA VAL A 460 -1.34 5.94 18.93
C VAL A 460 -2.48 6.36 18.00
N VAL A 461 -2.41 5.87 16.75
CA VAL A 461 -3.34 6.20 15.67
C VAL A 461 -4.65 5.45 15.85
N LYS A 462 -5.77 6.18 15.89
CA LYS A 462 -7.12 5.69 16.16
C LYS A 462 -8.11 6.09 15.07
N SER A 463 -9.28 5.46 15.09
CA SER A 463 -10.38 5.85 14.22
C SER A 463 -10.68 7.34 14.38
N GLY A 464 -10.78 8.06 13.25
CA GLY A 464 -10.97 9.51 13.20
C GLY A 464 -9.68 10.30 12.95
N ASP A 465 -8.49 9.73 13.15
CA ASP A 465 -7.24 10.41 12.83
C ASP A 465 -7.10 10.64 11.32
N THR A 466 -6.70 11.85 10.96
CA THR A 466 -6.46 12.22 9.57
C THR A 466 -5.00 12.01 9.19
N ALA A 467 -4.73 11.86 7.90
CA ALA A 467 -3.37 11.82 7.38
C ALA A 467 -2.54 13.08 7.77
N SER A 468 -3.19 14.24 7.90
CA SER A 468 -2.55 15.48 8.39
C SER A 468 -2.07 15.33 9.83
N THR A 469 -2.93 14.80 10.70
CA THR A 469 -2.61 14.55 12.12
C THR A 469 -1.46 13.56 12.25
N ILE A 470 -1.50 12.47 11.47
CA ILE A 470 -0.45 11.43 11.49
C ILE A 470 0.88 12.01 11.01
N ASN A 471 0.89 12.77 9.90
CA ASN A 471 2.09 13.44 9.40
C ASN A 471 2.62 14.49 10.38
N ALA A 472 1.76 15.22 11.08
CA ALA A 472 2.18 16.15 12.13
C ALA A 472 2.90 15.42 13.28
N ALA A 473 2.40 14.26 13.70
CA ALA A 473 3.04 13.45 14.73
C ALA A 473 4.41 12.92 14.27
N LEU A 474 4.51 12.44 13.02
CA LEU A 474 5.79 12.04 12.41
C LEU A 474 6.80 13.20 12.40
N ALA A 475 6.34 14.40 12.01
CA ALA A 475 7.16 15.61 12.00
C ALA A 475 7.64 15.99 13.41
N GLN A 476 6.83 15.77 14.45
CA GLN A 476 7.20 15.98 15.86
C GLN A 476 8.16 14.92 16.42
N GLY A 477 8.60 13.96 15.62
CA GLY A 477 9.52 12.92 16.07
C GLY A 477 8.84 11.66 16.61
N CYS A 478 7.51 11.51 16.47
CA CYS A 478 6.82 10.30 16.90
C CYS A 478 7.09 9.11 15.98
N ASN A 479 7.13 7.93 16.58
CA ASN A 479 6.83 6.67 15.91
C ASN A 479 5.30 6.51 15.82
N LEU A 480 4.82 5.55 15.04
CA LEU A 480 3.38 5.31 14.86
C LEU A 480 2.98 3.94 15.40
N PHE A 481 1.91 3.93 16.18
CA PHE A 481 1.25 2.70 16.63
C PHE A 481 -0.19 2.71 16.15
N PHE A 482 -0.53 1.91 15.14
CA PHE A 482 -1.88 1.79 14.62
C PHE A 482 -2.68 0.74 15.40
N THR A 483 -3.76 1.19 16.02
CA THR A 483 -4.74 0.29 16.66
C THR A 483 -5.57 -0.47 15.61
N PRO A 484 -6.35 -1.49 15.98
CA PRO A 484 -7.19 -2.21 15.02
C PRO A 484 -8.27 -1.29 14.42
N GLY A 485 -8.18 -1.02 13.13
CA GLY A 485 -9.10 -0.12 12.41
C GLY A 485 -8.77 0.04 10.93
N ILE A 486 -9.63 0.77 10.22
CA ILE A 486 -9.45 1.17 8.82
C ILE A 486 -9.27 2.70 8.76
N TYR A 487 -8.21 3.14 8.10
CA TYR A 487 -7.72 4.52 8.11
C TYR A 487 -7.69 5.08 6.70
N ASN A 488 -8.61 5.98 6.37
CA ASN A 488 -8.62 6.64 5.08
C ASN A 488 -7.62 7.80 5.05
N VAL A 489 -6.72 7.82 4.07
CA VAL A 489 -5.68 8.86 3.93
C VAL A 489 -5.84 9.61 2.62
N ASN A 490 -6.05 10.92 2.69
CA ASN A 490 -6.22 11.80 1.52
C ASN A 490 -4.93 12.50 1.08
N GLN A 491 -3.83 12.21 1.77
CA GLN A 491 -2.47 12.62 1.46
C GLN A 491 -1.53 11.50 1.90
N THR A 492 -0.39 11.38 1.21
CA THR A 492 0.62 10.37 1.53
C THR A 492 1.15 10.54 2.96
N LEU A 493 1.24 9.44 3.72
CA LEU A 493 1.97 9.43 4.98
C LEU A 493 3.48 9.45 4.72
N GLN A 494 4.19 10.42 5.27
CA GLN A 494 5.59 10.71 4.94
C GLN A 494 6.55 10.26 6.06
N ILE A 495 7.21 9.12 5.87
CA ILE A 495 8.23 8.61 6.80
C ILE A 495 9.60 9.12 6.39
N THR A 496 10.00 10.26 6.96
CA THR A 496 11.25 10.95 6.59
C THR A 496 12.37 10.78 7.59
N ARG A 497 12.06 10.36 8.83
CA ARG A 497 13.04 10.23 9.92
C ARG A 497 13.63 8.81 9.95
N PRO A 498 14.98 8.66 10.01
CA PRO A 498 15.59 7.35 10.19
C PRO A 498 15.12 6.68 11.48
N ASN A 499 15.14 5.35 11.50
CA ASN A 499 14.71 4.52 12.63
C ASN A 499 13.24 4.70 13.06
N THR A 500 12.40 5.32 12.23
CA THR A 500 10.97 5.43 12.52
C THR A 500 10.33 4.04 12.53
N VAL A 501 9.57 3.76 13.58
CA VAL A 501 8.79 2.52 13.72
C VAL A 501 7.33 2.82 13.40
N VAL A 502 6.75 2.03 12.51
CA VAL A 502 5.32 1.99 12.20
C VAL A 502 4.82 0.60 12.55
N LEU A 503 4.08 0.48 13.64
CA LEU A 503 3.60 -0.79 14.18
C LEU A 503 2.08 -0.83 14.13
N GLY A 504 1.51 -1.79 13.41
CA GLY A 504 0.09 -2.10 13.42
C GLY A 504 -0.22 -3.39 14.17
N ILE A 505 -1.39 -3.42 14.82
CA ILE A 505 -2.01 -4.61 15.41
C ILE A 505 -3.44 -4.77 14.88
N GLY A 506 -3.97 -5.98 14.95
CA GLY A 506 -5.33 -6.31 14.54
C GLY A 506 -5.64 -5.92 13.10
N TYR A 507 -4.69 -6.12 12.19
CA TYR A 507 -4.83 -5.80 10.77
C TYR A 507 -5.23 -4.34 10.50
N ALA A 508 -4.58 -3.41 11.20
CA ALA A 508 -4.64 -1.99 10.88
C ALA A 508 -4.50 -1.76 9.37
N THR A 509 -5.53 -1.17 8.77
CA THR A 509 -5.67 -1.07 7.32
C THR A 509 -5.61 0.39 6.88
N ILE A 510 -4.72 0.74 5.94
CA ILE A 510 -4.63 2.10 5.39
C ILE A 510 -5.22 2.10 3.98
N VAL A 511 -6.18 2.99 3.73
CA VAL A 511 -6.87 3.14 2.44
C VAL A 511 -6.55 4.52 1.86
N PRO A 512 -5.77 4.63 0.77
CA PRO A 512 -5.58 5.91 0.11
C PRO A 512 -6.85 6.33 -0.63
N VAL A 513 -7.23 7.60 -0.51
CA VAL A 513 -8.31 8.21 -1.29
C VAL A 513 -7.74 9.22 -2.28
N ASN A 514 -8.48 9.54 -3.33
CA ASN A 514 -8.06 10.50 -4.38
C ASN A 514 -6.77 10.09 -5.15
N GLY A 515 -6.40 8.81 -5.14
CA GLY A 515 -5.28 8.29 -5.93
C GLY A 515 -3.89 8.65 -5.39
N VAL A 516 -3.78 9.09 -4.13
CA VAL A 516 -2.49 9.31 -3.47
C VAL A 516 -1.80 7.98 -3.20
N ASN A 517 -0.47 7.99 -3.03
CA ASN A 517 0.18 6.85 -2.40
C ASN A 517 -0.22 6.82 -0.92
N ALA A 518 -0.46 5.64 -0.33
CA ALA A 518 -0.85 5.57 1.07
C ALA A 518 0.30 5.96 1.99
N MET A 519 1.51 5.48 1.71
CA MET A 519 2.70 5.78 2.50
C MET A 519 3.95 5.85 1.63
N GLN A 520 4.87 6.73 2.00
CA GLN A 520 6.19 6.84 1.40
C GLN A 520 7.27 6.95 2.46
N VAL A 521 8.35 6.17 2.28
CA VAL A 521 9.56 6.23 3.10
C VAL A 521 10.64 6.97 2.31
N ALA A 522 11.34 7.90 2.96
CA ALA A 522 12.53 8.54 2.40
C ALA A 522 13.72 7.55 2.29
N ASP A 523 14.79 7.94 1.59
CA ASP A 523 16.02 7.13 1.50
C ASP A 523 16.82 7.23 2.82
N VAL A 524 16.30 6.63 3.89
CA VAL A 524 16.83 6.74 5.25
C VAL A 524 16.99 5.36 5.92
N ASP A 525 17.92 5.29 6.86
CA ASP A 525 18.22 4.06 7.60
C ASP A 525 17.06 3.62 8.50
N GLY A 526 16.94 2.29 8.67
CA GLY A 526 16.39 1.68 9.86
C GLY A 526 14.89 1.79 10.08
N VAL A 527 14.13 2.30 9.11
CA VAL A 527 12.66 2.34 9.22
C VAL A 527 12.11 0.92 9.37
N ARG A 528 11.13 0.74 10.26
CA ARG A 528 10.50 -0.56 10.50
C ARG A 528 8.99 -0.43 10.33
N ILE A 529 8.44 -1.07 9.32
CA ILE A 529 6.98 -1.13 9.10
C ILE A 529 6.53 -2.55 9.39
N LYS A 530 5.61 -2.71 10.34
CA LYS A 530 5.08 -4.01 10.74
C LYS A 530 3.56 -4.02 10.85
N GLY A 531 2.92 -5.07 10.32
CA GLY A 531 1.51 -5.37 10.60
C GLY A 531 0.52 -4.37 10.00
N ILE A 532 0.79 -3.87 8.78
CA ILE A 532 -0.07 -2.93 8.07
C ILE A 532 -0.63 -3.58 6.81
N LEU A 533 -1.95 -3.53 6.65
CA LEU A 533 -2.63 -3.85 5.39
C LEU A 533 -2.85 -2.55 4.60
N PHE A 534 -2.27 -2.43 3.42
CA PHE A 534 -2.57 -1.36 2.48
C PHE A 534 -3.68 -1.81 1.54
N ASP A 535 -4.84 -1.17 1.59
CA ASP A 535 -6.02 -1.56 0.82
C ASP A 535 -6.37 -0.46 -0.19
N ALA A 536 -6.36 -0.77 -1.47
CA ALA A 536 -6.46 0.24 -2.52
C ALA A 536 -7.83 0.94 -2.54
N GLY A 537 -7.83 2.28 -2.60
CA GLY A 537 -9.04 3.05 -2.83
C GLY A 537 -9.57 2.93 -4.27
N THR A 538 -10.79 3.42 -4.50
CA THR A 538 -11.46 3.35 -5.81
C THR A 538 -10.80 4.23 -6.89
N THR A 539 -10.09 5.28 -6.47
CA THR A 539 -9.26 6.09 -7.38
C THR A 539 -7.88 5.46 -7.49
N ARG A 540 -7.44 5.20 -8.72
CA ARG A 540 -6.18 4.50 -9.00
C ARG A 540 -4.98 5.25 -8.40
N SER A 541 -4.27 4.60 -7.49
CA SER A 541 -3.01 5.10 -6.92
C SER A 541 -1.82 4.67 -7.78
N ASN A 542 -0.73 5.45 -7.81
CA ASN A 542 0.48 5.04 -8.53
C ASN A 542 1.21 3.89 -7.82
N ALA A 543 1.33 4.00 -6.49
CA ALA A 543 1.76 2.92 -5.62
C ALA A 543 0.96 2.96 -4.30
N LEU A 544 0.80 1.84 -3.59
CA LEU A 544 0.27 1.89 -2.22
C LEU A 544 1.38 2.24 -1.22
N LEU A 545 2.51 1.54 -1.30
CA LEU A 545 3.72 1.83 -0.52
C LEU A 545 4.92 2.07 -1.44
N THR A 546 5.70 3.12 -1.15
CA THR A 546 7.00 3.37 -1.78
C THR A 546 8.09 3.47 -0.74
N VAL A 547 9.15 2.66 -0.84
CA VAL A 547 10.31 2.67 0.05
C VAL A 547 11.51 3.29 -0.67
N GLY A 548 11.87 4.50 -0.29
CA GLY A 548 12.84 5.33 -1.00
C GLY A 548 12.23 6.03 -2.22
N PRO A 549 12.57 7.29 -2.52
CA PRO A 549 12.20 7.93 -3.79
C PRO A 549 12.88 7.24 -4.99
N SER A 550 12.35 7.45 -6.19
CA SER A 550 13.04 7.03 -7.43
C SER A 550 14.45 7.63 -7.48
N GLY A 551 15.43 6.84 -7.91
CA GLY A 551 16.84 7.25 -7.91
C GLY A 551 17.55 7.14 -6.55
N SER A 552 16.94 6.49 -5.55
CA SER A 552 17.61 6.13 -4.28
C SER A 552 18.93 5.40 -4.56
N SER A 553 19.97 5.81 -3.85
CA SER A 553 21.35 5.36 -4.09
C SER A 553 22.15 5.14 -2.81
N ALA A 554 21.62 5.52 -1.64
CA ALA A 554 22.27 5.24 -0.37
C ALA A 554 22.28 3.73 -0.09
N SER A 555 23.37 3.24 0.48
CA SER A 555 23.40 1.88 1.04
C SER A 555 22.97 1.92 2.50
N HIS A 556 22.07 1.01 2.85
CA HIS A 556 21.52 0.87 4.21
C HIS A 556 21.93 -0.47 4.84
N ALA A 557 23.03 -1.09 4.40
CA ALA A 557 23.39 -2.46 4.77
C ALA A 557 23.52 -2.72 6.28
N SER A 558 24.00 -1.75 7.05
CA SER A 558 24.17 -1.85 8.51
C SER A 558 22.86 -1.67 9.28
N ASN A 559 21.90 -0.94 8.71
CA ASN A 559 20.62 -0.64 9.33
C ASN A 559 19.52 -0.50 8.27
N PRO A 560 19.11 -1.59 7.64
CA PRO A 560 18.19 -1.53 6.52
C PRO A 560 16.79 -1.12 6.96
N THR A 561 15.99 -0.62 6.02
CA THR A 561 14.54 -0.55 6.22
C THR A 561 13.95 -1.96 6.15
N THR A 562 13.00 -2.31 7.04
CA THR A 562 12.27 -3.60 7.02
C THR A 562 10.77 -3.41 6.84
N LEU A 563 10.18 -4.26 6.00
CA LEU A 563 8.75 -4.44 5.83
C LEU A 563 8.39 -5.84 6.34
N GLN A 564 7.55 -5.93 7.37
CA GLN A 564 7.27 -7.22 8.03
C GLN A 564 5.78 -7.40 8.27
N ASP A 565 5.18 -8.46 7.73
CA ASP A 565 3.72 -8.62 7.76
C ASP A 565 3.03 -7.38 7.16
N VAL A 566 3.59 -6.89 6.05
CA VAL A 566 3.05 -5.78 5.26
C VAL A 566 2.32 -6.38 4.08
N PHE A 567 1.02 -6.15 4.03
CA PHE A 567 0.11 -6.78 3.08
C PHE A 567 -0.54 -5.74 2.18
N PHE A 568 -0.95 -6.16 0.99
CA PHE A 568 -1.61 -5.30 0.02
C PHE A 568 -2.85 -5.99 -0.54
N ARG A 569 -3.93 -5.23 -0.64
CA ARG A 569 -5.16 -5.65 -1.30
C ARG A 569 -5.56 -4.64 -2.37
N VAL A 570 -5.85 -5.14 -3.57
CA VAL A 570 -6.39 -4.35 -4.68
C VAL A 570 -7.67 -5.01 -5.14
N GLY A 571 -8.83 -4.48 -4.72
CA GLY A 571 -10.13 -5.10 -5.00
C GLY A 571 -10.70 -5.88 -3.81
N GLY A 572 -11.77 -6.63 -4.05
CA GLY A 572 -12.33 -7.60 -3.10
C GLY A 572 -13.27 -6.96 -2.08
N ALA A 573 -12.80 -6.03 -1.24
CA ALA A 573 -13.68 -5.30 -0.31
C ALA A 573 -14.41 -4.14 -1.01
N ILE A 574 -13.68 -3.38 -1.82
CA ILE A 574 -14.14 -2.29 -2.69
C ILE A 574 -13.47 -2.45 -4.07
N ALA A 575 -13.96 -1.75 -5.11
CA ALA A 575 -13.34 -1.74 -6.44
C ALA A 575 -12.01 -0.94 -6.45
N GLY A 576 -11.04 -1.42 -5.68
CA GLY A 576 -9.76 -0.79 -5.41
C GLY A 576 -8.81 -0.85 -6.59
N LYS A 577 -8.04 0.21 -6.82
CA LYS A 577 -7.16 0.33 -7.98
C LYS A 577 -5.79 0.88 -7.58
N ALA A 578 -4.73 0.23 -8.04
CA ALA A 578 -3.36 0.71 -7.89
C ALA A 578 -2.53 0.27 -9.10
N THR A 579 -1.61 1.10 -9.60
CA THR A 579 -0.65 0.63 -10.61
C THR A 579 0.32 -0.36 -9.98
N ASN A 580 0.93 0.02 -8.86
CA ASN A 580 1.80 -0.86 -8.10
C ASN A 580 1.29 -1.01 -6.66
N SER A 581 1.47 -2.18 -6.05
CA SER A 581 1.23 -2.28 -4.60
C SER A 581 2.45 -1.80 -3.81
N LEU A 582 3.61 -2.36 -4.12
CA LEU A 582 4.87 -2.04 -3.45
C LEU A 582 5.95 -1.63 -4.46
N VAL A 583 6.61 -0.50 -4.20
CA VAL A 583 7.82 -0.07 -4.91
C VAL A 583 8.97 0.09 -3.92
N VAL A 584 10.08 -0.63 -4.12
CA VAL A 584 11.28 -0.58 -3.27
C VAL A 584 12.44 -0.03 -4.06
N ASN A 585 12.81 1.23 -3.80
CA ASN A 585 13.96 1.90 -4.39
C ASN A 585 15.18 1.90 -3.46
N SER A 586 14.97 2.00 -2.14
CA SER A 586 16.08 2.00 -1.17
C SER A 586 16.82 0.67 -1.19
N HIS A 587 18.15 0.76 -1.24
CA HIS A 587 19.02 -0.41 -1.23
C HIS A 587 18.96 -1.13 0.11
N ASN A 588 19.31 -2.41 0.13
CA ASN A 588 19.38 -3.25 1.32
C ASN A 588 18.05 -3.47 2.07
N THR A 589 16.92 -2.95 1.57
CA THR A 589 15.60 -3.18 2.16
C THR A 589 15.34 -4.68 2.36
N ILE A 590 14.77 -5.04 3.50
CA ILE A 590 14.35 -6.42 3.80
C ILE A 590 12.81 -6.46 3.72
N ILE A 591 12.30 -7.28 2.81
CA ILE A 591 10.87 -7.62 2.68
C ILE A 591 10.68 -8.98 3.34
N ASP A 592 10.04 -9.04 4.50
CA ASP A 592 9.95 -10.24 5.30
C ASP A 592 8.50 -10.59 5.65
N HIS A 593 7.92 -11.50 4.88
CA HIS A 593 6.49 -11.78 4.82
C HIS A 593 5.68 -10.62 4.25
N THR A 594 5.46 -10.68 2.94
CA THR A 594 4.54 -9.79 2.23
C THR A 594 3.61 -10.62 1.38
N TRP A 595 2.33 -10.26 1.40
CA TRP A 595 1.34 -10.71 0.45
C TRP A 595 0.81 -9.51 -0.31
N ALA A 596 1.10 -9.43 -1.60
CA ALA A 596 0.47 -8.47 -2.50
C ALA A 596 -0.59 -9.19 -3.32
N TRP A 597 -1.84 -8.85 -3.10
CA TRP A 597 -2.98 -9.57 -3.67
C TRP A 597 -3.87 -8.61 -4.47
N ARG A 598 -3.94 -8.84 -5.78
CA ARG A 598 -5.05 -8.32 -6.59
C ARG A 598 -6.21 -9.30 -6.45
N ALA A 599 -7.37 -8.80 -6.04
CA ALA A 599 -8.46 -9.67 -5.64
C ALA A 599 -8.98 -10.53 -6.81
N ASP A 600 -8.96 -11.84 -6.62
CA ASP A 600 -9.63 -12.83 -7.47
C ASP A 600 -11.07 -13.14 -7.01
N HIS A 601 -11.45 -12.69 -5.81
CA HIS A 601 -12.80 -12.81 -5.25
C HIS A 601 -13.09 -11.71 -4.22
N GLY A 602 -14.35 -11.63 -3.79
CA GLY A 602 -14.80 -10.73 -2.73
C GLY A 602 -16.25 -10.28 -2.91
N ASN A 603 -16.56 -9.09 -2.43
CA ASN A 603 -17.88 -8.45 -2.57
C ASN A 603 -18.28 -8.34 -4.06
N ALA A 604 -19.58 -8.36 -4.33
CA ALA A 604 -20.06 -8.23 -5.70
C ALA A 604 -19.61 -6.88 -6.33
N GLY A 605 -19.03 -6.93 -7.53
CA GLY A 605 -18.61 -5.73 -8.28
C GLY A 605 -17.31 -5.07 -7.80
N THR A 606 -16.51 -5.74 -6.98
CA THR A 606 -15.27 -5.17 -6.40
C THR A 606 -14.00 -5.86 -6.89
N TRP A 607 -14.12 -6.91 -7.70
CA TRP A 607 -13.04 -7.71 -8.23
C TRP A 607 -13.34 -8.08 -9.68
N GLY A 608 -12.29 -8.42 -10.44
CA GLY A 608 -12.36 -8.61 -11.89
C GLY A 608 -11.42 -7.68 -12.66
N TRP A 609 -11.30 -7.92 -13.97
CA TRP A 609 -10.30 -7.29 -14.83
C TRP A 609 -10.40 -5.76 -14.88
N THR A 610 -11.61 -5.21 -14.70
CA THR A 610 -11.90 -3.77 -14.77
C THR A 610 -12.16 -3.12 -13.42
N GLU A 611 -12.57 -3.91 -12.43
CA GLU A 611 -12.95 -3.50 -11.09
C GLU A 611 -11.71 -3.35 -10.20
N ALA A 612 -10.88 -4.40 -10.18
CA ALA A 612 -9.62 -4.45 -9.44
C ALA A 612 -8.46 -4.21 -10.40
N VAL A 613 -8.09 -2.96 -10.66
CA VAL A 613 -6.99 -2.66 -11.60
C VAL A 613 -5.66 -2.67 -10.85
N GLY A 614 -4.75 -3.53 -11.28
CA GLY A 614 -3.46 -3.79 -10.64
C GLY A 614 -2.41 -4.20 -11.67
N ASP A 615 -1.49 -3.30 -12.06
CA ASP A 615 -0.49 -3.64 -13.09
C ASP A 615 0.55 -4.62 -12.52
N THR A 616 1.26 -4.22 -11.46
CA THR A 616 2.34 -5.02 -10.85
C THR A 616 2.24 -5.04 -9.34
N GLY A 617 2.47 -6.20 -8.73
CA GLY A 617 2.41 -6.31 -7.27
C GLY A 617 3.61 -5.64 -6.62
N VAL A 618 4.80 -6.11 -6.97
CA VAL A 618 6.05 -5.67 -6.33
C VAL A 618 7.07 -5.25 -7.39
N VAL A 619 7.59 -4.04 -7.26
CA VAL A 619 8.71 -3.52 -8.05
C VAL A 619 9.91 -3.30 -7.14
N VAL A 620 11.05 -3.92 -7.44
CA VAL A 620 12.29 -3.78 -6.68
C VAL A 620 13.36 -3.14 -7.56
N ASN A 621 13.64 -1.86 -7.32
CA ASN A 621 14.70 -1.12 -7.99
C ASN A 621 15.98 -1.04 -7.15
N GLY A 622 15.86 -1.15 -5.82
CA GLY A 622 16.99 -1.07 -4.91
C GLY A 622 17.95 -2.25 -5.03
N ASN A 623 19.25 -1.96 -4.92
CA ASN A 623 20.29 -2.99 -4.91
C ASN A 623 20.32 -3.72 -3.55
N ASN A 624 20.73 -4.99 -3.56
CA ASN A 624 20.92 -5.83 -2.38
C ASN A 624 19.69 -5.98 -1.49
N VAL A 625 18.49 -5.85 -2.08
CA VAL A 625 17.22 -6.11 -1.40
C VAL A 625 17.09 -7.61 -1.14
N LEU A 626 16.55 -7.98 0.02
CA LEU A 626 16.27 -9.36 0.39
C LEU A 626 14.78 -9.53 0.63
N ALA A 627 14.16 -10.47 -0.07
CA ALA A 627 12.80 -10.93 0.20
C ALA A 627 12.81 -12.32 0.85
N THR A 628 12.11 -12.48 1.97
CA THR A 628 11.94 -13.76 2.67
C THR A 628 10.45 -14.02 2.91
N GLY A 629 9.87 -15.02 2.26
CA GLY A 629 8.43 -15.27 2.32
C GLY A 629 7.64 -14.27 1.46
N LEU A 630 7.89 -14.26 0.15
CA LEU A 630 7.22 -13.35 -0.79
C LEU A 630 6.03 -14.03 -1.47
N PHE A 631 4.83 -13.47 -1.29
CA PHE A 631 3.59 -13.94 -1.91
C PHE A 631 3.04 -12.80 -2.77
N VAL A 632 2.83 -13.03 -4.07
CA VAL A 632 2.30 -11.98 -4.97
C VAL A 632 1.38 -12.60 -6.00
N GLU A 633 0.15 -12.11 -6.13
CA GLU A 633 -0.90 -12.83 -6.87
C GLU A 633 -1.81 -11.92 -7.71
N HIS A 634 -2.19 -12.48 -8.85
CA HIS A 634 -3.24 -12.05 -9.78
C HIS A 634 -3.10 -10.67 -10.45
N TYR A 635 -1.93 -10.03 -10.42
CA TYR A 635 -1.70 -8.76 -11.11
C TYR A 635 -1.83 -8.90 -12.64
N GLN A 636 -2.21 -7.82 -13.32
CA GLN A 636 -2.52 -7.82 -14.75
C GLN A 636 -1.26 -7.85 -15.65
N LYS A 637 -0.09 -7.51 -15.09
CA LYS A 637 1.21 -7.59 -15.75
C LYS A 637 2.16 -8.46 -14.93
N TYR A 638 3.44 -8.10 -14.85
CA TYR A 638 4.42 -8.80 -14.01
C TYR A 638 3.96 -8.76 -12.56
N GLN A 639 4.00 -9.90 -11.87
CA GLN A 639 3.63 -9.97 -10.45
C GLN A 639 4.76 -9.35 -9.62
N VAL A 640 5.99 -9.76 -9.91
CA VAL A 640 7.24 -9.17 -9.42
C VAL A 640 8.09 -8.69 -10.59
N MET A 641 8.61 -7.46 -10.48
CA MET A 641 9.62 -6.88 -11.36
C MET A 641 10.85 -6.49 -10.54
N TRP A 642 11.98 -7.16 -10.77
CA TRP A 642 13.23 -6.95 -10.06
C TRP A 642 14.30 -6.33 -10.96
N ASN A 643 14.61 -5.05 -10.74
CA ASN A 643 15.59 -4.27 -11.49
C ASN A 643 16.91 -4.06 -10.72
N GLY A 644 16.92 -4.23 -9.40
CA GLY A 644 18.10 -4.01 -8.56
C GLY A 644 19.11 -5.18 -8.57
N GLN A 645 20.39 -4.83 -8.48
CA GLN A 645 21.52 -5.78 -8.44
C GLN A 645 21.65 -6.45 -7.09
N GLY A 646 22.20 -7.68 -7.06
CA GLY A 646 22.48 -8.41 -5.82
C GLY A 646 21.22 -8.82 -5.04
N GLY A 647 20.06 -8.79 -5.70
CA GLY A 647 18.79 -9.13 -5.10
C GLY A 647 18.71 -10.59 -4.69
N ARG A 648 18.03 -10.87 -3.57
CA ARG A 648 17.79 -12.24 -3.12
C ARG A 648 16.34 -12.48 -2.74
N THR A 649 15.80 -13.64 -3.12
CA THR A 649 14.47 -14.10 -2.69
C THR A 649 14.54 -15.52 -2.11
N ILE A 650 14.13 -15.70 -0.87
CA ILE A 650 13.97 -17.03 -0.26
C ILE A 650 12.49 -17.25 -0.05
N PHE A 651 11.95 -18.26 -0.73
CA PHE A 651 10.54 -18.53 -0.91
C PHE A 651 9.81 -17.48 -1.75
N PHE A 652 9.18 -17.94 -2.84
CA PHE A 652 8.21 -17.20 -3.61
C PHE A 652 7.00 -18.06 -3.92
N GLN A 653 5.81 -17.50 -3.75
CA GLN A 653 4.56 -18.09 -4.19
C GLN A 653 3.79 -17.07 -5.04
N ASN A 654 3.20 -17.56 -6.13
CA ASN A 654 2.38 -16.78 -7.03
C ASN A 654 1.23 -17.58 -7.61
N GLU A 655 0.12 -16.89 -7.86
CA GLU A 655 -0.91 -17.27 -8.80
C GLU A 655 -1.08 -16.18 -9.88
N MET A 656 -1.17 -16.57 -11.14
CA MET A 656 -1.42 -15.66 -12.26
C MET A 656 -2.90 -15.15 -12.24
N PRO A 657 -3.23 -14.03 -12.90
CA PRO A 657 -4.60 -13.50 -12.92
C PRO A 657 -5.57 -14.52 -13.54
N TYR A 658 -6.60 -14.92 -12.82
CA TYR A 658 -7.58 -15.89 -13.32
C TYR A 658 -8.47 -15.31 -14.43
N ASP A 659 -8.65 -13.99 -14.37
CA ASP A 659 -9.64 -13.19 -15.08
C ASP A 659 -9.11 -12.53 -16.35
N VAL A 660 -8.05 -13.09 -16.95
CA VAL A 660 -7.53 -12.65 -18.25
C VAL A 660 -8.61 -12.83 -19.32
N PRO A 661 -9.05 -11.74 -20.00
CA PRO A 661 -10.16 -11.84 -20.95
C PRO A 661 -9.81 -12.69 -22.18
N ASN A 662 -8.62 -12.48 -22.74
CA ASN A 662 -8.09 -13.23 -23.88
C ASN A 662 -6.59 -13.01 -24.03
N GLN A 663 -5.95 -13.88 -24.81
CA GLN A 663 -4.50 -13.84 -25.04
C GLN A 663 -4.03 -12.53 -25.67
N ALA A 664 -4.76 -11.98 -26.64
CA ALA A 664 -4.35 -10.76 -27.36
C ALA A 664 -4.25 -9.54 -26.44
N THR A 665 -5.07 -9.49 -25.39
CA THR A 665 -5.02 -8.44 -24.35
C THR A 665 -3.95 -8.66 -23.28
N TRP A 666 -3.35 -9.86 -23.23
CA TRP A 666 -2.38 -10.26 -22.22
C TRP A 666 -1.12 -10.83 -22.86
N MET A 667 -0.38 -9.94 -23.52
CA MET A 667 0.93 -10.20 -24.12
C MET A 667 1.99 -9.34 -23.43
N ALA A 668 3.16 -9.91 -23.16
CA ALA A 668 4.29 -9.14 -22.66
C ALA A 668 4.85 -8.21 -23.76
N PRO A 669 5.55 -7.11 -23.40
CA PRO A 669 6.11 -6.16 -24.36
C PRO A 669 7.10 -6.76 -25.38
N ASN A 670 7.70 -7.91 -25.05
CA ASN A 670 8.61 -8.65 -25.93
C ASN A 670 7.88 -9.56 -26.95
N GLY A 671 6.54 -9.55 -26.97
CA GLY A 671 5.71 -10.34 -27.88
C GLY A 671 5.40 -11.76 -27.40
N LEU A 672 5.88 -12.16 -26.21
CA LEU A 672 5.56 -13.46 -25.62
C LEU A 672 4.16 -13.47 -24.98
N ALA A 673 3.57 -14.67 -24.93
CA ALA A 673 2.26 -14.89 -24.33
C ALA A 673 2.30 -14.67 -22.81
N GLY A 674 1.49 -13.74 -22.29
CA GLY A 674 1.39 -13.45 -20.88
C GLY A 674 2.60 -12.73 -20.28
N TYR A 675 2.47 -12.32 -19.02
CA TYR A 675 3.53 -11.71 -18.22
C TYR A 675 4.07 -12.72 -17.21
N ALA A 676 5.39 -12.71 -17.01
CA ALA A 676 6.02 -13.57 -16.01
C ALA A 676 5.52 -13.27 -14.59
N ALA A 677 5.40 -14.30 -13.77
CA ALA A 677 5.21 -14.15 -12.33
C ALA A 677 6.39 -13.40 -11.69
N TYR A 678 7.60 -13.70 -12.13
CA TYR A 678 8.81 -13.08 -11.60
C TYR A 678 9.75 -12.71 -12.73
N LYS A 679 9.84 -11.41 -13.01
CA LYS A 679 10.75 -10.83 -14.00
C LYS A 679 11.98 -10.27 -13.28
N VAL A 680 13.17 -10.70 -13.70
CA VAL A 680 14.42 -9.99 -13.43
C VAL A 680 14.76 -9.16 -14.67
N GLY A 681 15.10 -7.89 -14.47
CA GLY A 681 15.38 -6.95 -15.55
C GLY A 681 16.61 -7.34 -16.36
N ASP A 682 16.58 -7.06 -17.66
CA ASP A 682 17.57 -7.57 -18.62
C ASP A 682 19.02 -7.11 -18.32
N ASN A 683 19.16 -5.97 -17.64
CA ASN A 683 20.44 -5.39 -17.25
C ASN A 683 20.99 -5.94 -15.92
N VAL A 684 20.25 -6.81 -15.23
CA VAL A 684 20.68 -7.37 -13.95
C VAL A 684 21.73 -8.45 -14.19
N THR A 685 22.86 -8.34 -13.49
CA THR A 685 23.97 -9.30 -13.60
C THR A 685 24.17 -10.12 -12.33
N SER A 686 23.50 -9.76 -11.24
CA SER A 686 23.54 -10.52 -9.99
C SER A 686 22.15 -10.60 -9.35
N HIS A 687 21.65 -11.81 -9.18
CA HIS A 687 20.39 -12.10 -8.50
C HIS A 687 20.38 -13.56 -8.03
N GLU A 688 19.77 -13.87 -6.89
CA GLU A 688 19.65 -15.27 -6.46
C GLU A 688 18.34 -15.59 -5.76
N ALA A 689 17.65 -16.67 -6.14
CA ALA A 689 16.39 -17.04 -5.51
C ALA A 689 16.22 -18.55 -5.26
N TRP A 690 15.48 -18.91 -4.21
CA TRP A 690 15.27 -20.29 -3.77
C TRP A 690 13.81 -20.60 -3.49
N GLY A 691 13.31 -21.74 -3.99
CA GLY A 691 11.98 -22.26 -3.71
C GLY A 691 10.89 -21.36 -4.28
N LEU A 692 10.76 -21.33 -5.61
CA LEU A 692 9.84 -20.44 -6.31
C LEU A 692 8.70 -21.23 -6.96
N GLY A 693 7.45 -20.91 -6.62
CA GLY A 693 6.25 -21.50 -7.21
C GLY A 693 5.38 -20.46 -7.94
N SER A 694 4.87 -20.83 -9.11
CA SER A 694 3.86 -20.03 -9.83
C SER A 694 2.77 -20.91 -10.42
N TYR A 695 1.51 -20.55 -10.16
CA TYR A 695 0.34 -21.34 -10.51
C TYR A 695 -0.54 -20.57 -11.51
N CYS A 696 -1.21 -21.27 -12.43
CA CYS A 696 -2.25 -20.67 -13.27
C CYS A 696 -3.61 -21.34 -13.07
N PHE A 697 -4.67 -20.53 -13.11
CA PHE A 697 -6.06 -20.98 -13.10
C PHE A 697 -6.90 -20.00 -13.95
N PHE A 698 -6.64 -19.95 -15.26
CA PHE A 698 -7.30 -19.02 -16.19
C PHE A 698 -8.77 -19.43 -16.45
N ASN A 699 -9.61 -19.44 -15.41
CA ASN A 699 -10.98 -19.94 -15.47
C ASN A 699 -11.92 -19.09 -16.33
N VAL A 700 -11.65 -17.79 -16.50
CA VAL A 700 -12.40 -16.91 -17.39
C VAL A 700 -12.13 -17.26 -18.86
N ASN A 701 -10.87 -17.59 -19.19
CA ASN A 701 -10.51 -18.04 -20.52
C ASN A 701 -9.41 -19.12 -20.48
N PRO A 702 -9.80 -20.41 -20.46
CA PRO A 702 -8.85 -21.52 -20.29
C PRO A 702 -7.91 -21.74 -21.48
N SER A 703 -8.12 -21.02 -22.59
CA SER A 703 -7.22 -21.03 -23.74
C SER A 703 -5.99 -20.12 -23.57
N VAL A 704 -6.01 -19.24 -22.56
CA VAL A 704 -4.89 -18.36 -22.20
C VAL A 704 -3.69 -19.19 -21.77
N ARG A 705 -2.51 -18.72 -22.15
CA ARG A 705 -1.23 -19.34 -21.86
C ARG A 705 -0.26 -18.28 -21.36
N ALA A 706 0.58 -18.67 -20.40
CA ALA A 706 1.78 -17.93 -20.06
C ALA A 706 2.99 -18.64 -20.67
N HIS A 707 3.85 -17.93 -21.39
CA HIS A 707 5.03 -18.51 -22.01
C HIS A 707 5.98 -19.07 -20.95
N HIS A 708 6.25 -18.29 -19.91
CA HIS A 708 7.01 -18.74 -18.74
C HIS A 708 6.47 -18.12 -17.44
N ALA A 709 6.74 -18.78 -16.32
CA ALA A 709 6.49 -18.17 -15.01
C ALA A 709 7.64 -17.26 -14.55
N PHE A 710 8.88 -17.65 -14.83
CA PHE A 710 10.07 -16.92 -14.42
C PHE A 710 10.81 -16.40 -15.65
N GLU A 711 11.16 -15.12 -15.66
CA GLU A 711 11.88 -14.48 -16.76
C GLU A 711 13.11 -13.77 -16.24
N VAL A 712 14.31 -14.27 -16.57
CA VAL A 712 15.56 -13.72 -16.03
C VAL A 712 16.67 -13.64 -17.07
N PRO A 713 17.66 -12.74 -16.91
CA PRO A 713 18.84 -12.74 -17.77
C PRO A 713 19.61 -14.07 -17.67
N ASN A 714 20.05 -14.61 -18.80
CA ASN A 714 20.96 -15.75 -18.82
C ASN A 714 22.40 -15.29 -18.55
N GLN A 715 22.69 -15.03 -17.27
CA GLN A 715 23.97 -14.53 -16.77
C GLN A 715 24.42 -15.43 -15.61
N SER A 716 25.71 -15.74 -15.49
CA SER A 716 26.21 -16.64 -14.43
C SER A 716 25.97 -16.14 -13.01
N GLY A 717 25.79 -14.84 -12.82
CA GLY A 717 25.48 -14.21 -11.53
C GLY A 717 23.99 -14.19 -11.18
N VAL A 718 23.10 -14.58 -12.10
CA VAL A 718 21.65 -14.65 -11.92
C VAL A 718 21.27 -16.12 -11.76
N ARG A 719 20.98 -16.58 -10.54
CA ARG A 719 20.78 -18.01 -10.23
C ARG A 719 19.45 -18.26 -9.53
N LEU A 720 18.73 -19.29 -9.93
CA LEU A 720 17.46 -19.70 -9.36
C LEU A 720 17.55 -21.19 -8.97
N HIS A 721 16.94 -21.54 -7.85
CA HIS A 721 16.99 -22.87 -7.27
C HIS A 721 15.59 -23.33 -6.90
N ASN A 722 15.25 -24.57 -7.25
CA ASN A 722 14.00 -25.25 -6.88
C ASN A 722 12.76 -24.47 -7.33
N LEU A 723 12.58 -24.36 -8.63
CA LEU A 723 11.44 -23.71 -9.27
C LEU A 723 10.38 -24.72 -9.63
N LEU A 724 9.12 -24.32 -9.57
CA LEU A 724 8.01 -25.10 -10.09
C LEU A 724 6.88 -24.26 -10.66
N THR A 725 6.16 -24.85 -11.61
CA THR A 725 4.90 -24.32 -12.14
C THR A 725 3.78 -25.34 -12.04
N VAL A 726 2.55 -24.87 -11.87
CA VAL A 726 1.35 -25.73 -11.77
C VAL A 726 0.21 -25.11 -12.58
N SER A 727 -0.47 -25.89 -13.40
CA SER A 727 -1.79 -25.52 -13.92
C SER A 727 -2.86 -26.15 -13.02
N LEU A 728 -3.74 -25.33 -12.45
CA LEU A 728 -4.78 -25.82 -11.55
C LEU A 728 -6.00 -26.26 -12.38
N ASN A 729 -6.49 -27.47 -12.13
CA ASN A 729 -7.79 -27.96 -12.64
C ASN A 729 -8.04 -27.72 -14.15
N TYR A 730 -7.01 -27.92 -14.98
CA TYR A 730 -7.08 -27.80 -16.45
C TYR A 730 -7.40 -26.38 -16.96
N GLN A 731 -7.21 -25.34 -16.15
CA GLN A 731 -7.53 -23.95 -16.52
C GLN A 731 -6.27 -23.20 -16.98
N GLY A 732 -5.95 -23.30 -18.27
CA GLY A 732 -4.78 -22.64 -18.86
C GLY A 732 -3.53 -23.53 -18.94
N THR A 733 -2.43 -22.94 -19.43
CA THR A 733 -1.11 -23.60 -19.45
C THR A 733 0.01 -22.62 -19.18
N ILE A 734 1.07 -23.07 -18.51
CA ILE A 734 2.37 -22.40 -18.48
C ILE A 734 3.33 -23.21 -19.39
N THR A 735 3.89 -22.57 -20.41
CA THR A 735 4.67 -23.29 -21.46
C THR A 735 6.04 -23.74 -20.97
N HIS A 736 6.70 -22.89 -20.17
CA HIS A 736 8.02 -23.15 -19.59
C HIS A 736 8.04 -22.73 -18.12
N VAL A 737 8.90 -23.36 -17.31
CA VAL A 737 9.09 -22.92 -15.93
C VAL A 737 9.81 -21.56 -15.94
N VAL A 738 10.99 -21.51 -16.55
CA VAL A 738 11.85 -20.32 -16.59
C VAL A 738 12.40 -20.09 -17.99
N ASN A 739 12.23 -18.90 -18.54
CA ASN A 739 12.59 -18.57 -19.93
C ASN A 739 12.10 -19.69 -20.89
N GLU A 740 13.02 -20.40 -21.55
CA GLU A 740 12.73 -21.52 -22.48
C GLU A 740 12.96 -22.90 -21.84
N VAL A 741 13.08 -22.99 -20.51
CA VAL A 741 13.44 -24.21 -19.76
C VAL A 741 12.30 -24.68 -18.87
N GLY A 742 12.14 -26.00 -18.79
CA GLY A 742 11.02 -26.66 -18.13
C GLY A 742 9.94 -27.05 -19.14
N ALA A 743 9.27 -28.17 -18.88
CA ALA A 743 8.20 -28.65 -19.74
C ALA A 743 6.93 -27.80 -19.58
N VAL A 744 6.02 -27.95 -20.56
CA VAL A 744 4.65 -27.44 -20.46
C VAL A 744 3.98 -28.04 -19.22
N THR A 745 3.19 -27.25 -18.49
CA THR A 745 2.34 -27.79 -17.43
C THR A 745 1.39 -28.84 -18.01
N PRO A 746 1.41 -30.09 -17.53
CA PRO A 746 0.53 -31.13 -18.05
C PRO A 746 -0.93 -30.87 -17.64
N PRO A 747 -1.90 -31.54 -18.28
CA PRO A 747 -3.28 -31.56 -17.81
C PRO A 747 -3.37 -32.05 -16.36
N GLY A 748 -4.28 -31.45 -15.59
CA GLY A 748 -4.47 -31.74 -14.16
C GLY A 748 -3.53 -30.93 -13.25
N THR A 749 -3.68 -31.10 -11.94
CA THR A 749 -2.91 -30.33 -10.94
C THR A 749 -1.60 -31.05 -10.59
N VAL A 750 -0.63 -30.99 -11.52
CA VAL A 750 0.68 -31.65 -11.39
C VAL A 750 1.81 -30.64 -11.60
N PRO A 751 2.79 -30.55 -10.67
CA PRO A 751 3.89 -29.60 -10.80
C PRO A 751 4.91 -30.01 -11.86
N VAL A 752 5.44 -29.01 -12.58
CA VAL A 752 6.65 -29.14 -13.41
C VAL A 752 7.80 -28.42 -12.72
N ASN A 753 8.92 -29.12 -12.54
CA ASN A 753 10.03 -28.64 -11.71
C ASN A 753 11.28 -28.33 -12.55
N VAL A 754 12.02 -27.30 -12.12
CA VAL A 754 13.41 -27.03 -12.54
C VAL A 754 14.24 -26.86 -11.27
N VAL A 755 15.25 -27.71 -11.08
CA VAL A 755 16.04 -27.73 -9.83
C VAL A 755 17.02 -26.55 -9.77
N SER A 756 17.59 -26.13 -10.90
CA SER A 756 18.57 -25.04 -10.99
C SER A 756 18.45 -24.31 -12.32
N TYR A 757 18.77 -23.01 -12.32
CA TYR A 757 18.84 -22.17 -13.53
C TYR A 757 19.75 -20.94 -13.35
N PRO A 758 20.48 -20.46 -14.38
CA PRO A 758 20.87 -21.24 -15.55
C PRO A 758 21.77 -22.40 -15.16
#